data_AF-A3LW34-F1
#
_entry.id   AF-A3LW34-F1
#
_cell.length_a   1.000
_cell.length_b   1.000
_cell.length_c   1.000
_cell.angle_alpha   90.00
_cell.angle_beta   90.00
_cell.angle_gamma   90.00
#
_symmetry.space_group_name_H-M   'P 1'
#
loop_
_entity.id
_entity.type
_entity.pdbx_description
1 polymer ?
#
loop_
_entity_poly.entity_id
_entity_poly.type
_entity_poly.pdbx_seq_one_letter_code
_entity_poly.pdbx_strand_id
1 'polypeptide(L)'
;MDFSQSYYYFGNLEKRATSWRSMSSSITHVTSDLKAGDSSDILIEAIHRFHLQIQPSIALDPKDISKPGELIAKLDILHEYYSEIKSSLQVFSSREHSHLWLSFMCGMVAALRRFNQYYCVKYLNATYFEAESYLTLAPQISTRVTQYTFEYAAYLKTMLADDGVSIATIINCASSRSIRHFFDILIDSLDFISMDKVEDDEDLQSAEVILEAVQHGLLRYYETIDTCSSQIRDNLYNRAFSTLTNFLQVAYTIGKSELVIPFFSSTRNGSVPIINPESAINIVRTDTVSLVDLINYYKFTAFNLTTLSISEESCATKYNEQADLYFRILLSFPNLSRSIFMKLQFGVEDDHIKDPFGPSQQLMHLEFTPGSKQQESLVSLVDRQEISFIYIINFLLKSKSLRSVLDATSHYKSEMIFFVRSLSCSNAKELDKSASRPGSAHSSVVSFPKLNQLEQERNDEFRMQKVLNKLKLRSLSAVIVHGSYKEKLTLIVKFCKLLETGSFNLSVLSAHYGGNINDPNHFLNTIGTPSPGKRLHIIAIDRIVKLLIVLGLFHLMDTMGINEVRESYVVELFSLRVPIEDCLQIWPKHNFKIATLPSGDRLVSYAAQVTSTEERSLSARFAKMQEISDTTKELQKTAKVLN
;
A
#
# COMPACT_ATOMS: atom_id res chain seq x y z
N MET A 1 25.64 26.67 -35.90
CA MET A 1 26.01 25.24 -35.92
C MET A 1 27.50 25.17 -35.67
N ASP A 2 27.91 24.90 -34.42
CA ASP A 2 29.32 24.76 -34.04
C ASP A 2 29.63 23.27 -33.84
N PHE A 3 30.26 22.65 -34.82
CA PHE A 3 30.69 21.25 -34.80
C PHE A 3 31.91 21.00 -33.90
N SER A 4 32.50 22.04 -33.31
CA SER A 4 33.75 21.98 -32.54
C SER A 4 33.59 21.56 -31.07
N GLN A 5 32.42 21.80 -30.45
CA GLN A 5 32.15 21.35 -29.08
C GLN A 5 31.87 19.83 -29.00
N SER A 6 31.23 19.25 -30.02
CA SER A 6 30.94 17.81 -30.06
C SER A 6 32.21 16.97 -30.15
N TYR A 7 33.19 17.37 -30.97
CA TYR A 7 34.46 16.65 -31.10
C TYR A 7 35.34 16.71 -29.85
N TYR A 8 35.29 17.81 -29.09
CA TYR A 8 36.01 17.93 -27.82
C TYR A 8 35.40 17.04 -26.72
N TYR A 9 34.09 16.80 -26.80
CA TYR A 9 33.37 15.86 -25.92
C TYR A 9 33.68 14.40 -26.27
N PHE A 10 33.66 14.04 -27.56
CA PHE A 10 33.99 12.69 -28.05
C PHE A 10 35.47 12.29 -27.84
N GLY A 11 36.42 13.22 -28.04
CA GLY A 11 37.84 12.94 -27.80
C GLY A 11 38.21 12.75 -26.32
N ASN A 12 37.42 13.32 -25.40
CA ASN A 12 37.54 13.04 -23.97
C ASN A 12 36.87 11.72 -23.58
N LEU A 13 35.80 11.30 -24.26
CA LEU A 13 35.15 10.00 -24.06
C LEU A 13 36.06 8.83 -24.48
N GLU A 14 36.78 8.96 -25.61
CA GLU A 14 37.65 7.90 -26.11
C GLU A 14 38.92 7.69 -25.25
N LYS A 15 39.49 8.79 -24.72
CA LYS A 15 40.57 8.75 -23.72
C LYS A 15 40.11 8.20 -22.36
N ARG A 16 38.84 8.41 -22.02
CA ARG A 16 38.22 7.84 -20.81
C ARG A 16 37.94 6.36 -20.99
N ALA A 17 37.37 5.92 -22.12
CA ALA A 17 37.12 4.52 -22.45
C ALA A 17 38.41 3.66 -22.48
N THR A 18 39.53 4.24 -22.92
CA THR A 18 40.85 3.57 -22.87
C THR A 18 41.42 3.49 -21.45
N SER A 19 41.24 4.53 -20.62
CA SER A 19 41.53 4.45 -19.18
C SER A 19 40.63 3.43 -18.46
N TRP A 20 39.38 3.28 -18.87
CA TRP A 20 38.38 2.36 -18.28
C TRP A 20 38.73 0.90 -18.57
N ARG A 21 39.07 0.58 -19.82
CA ARG A 21 39.53 -0.76 -20.22
C ARG A 21 40.83 -1.18 -19.50
N SER A 22 41.75 -0.24 -19.29
CA SER A 22 43.00 -0.46 -18.55
C SER A 22 42.79 -0.72 -17.04
N MET A 23 41.72 -0.20 -16.45
CA MET A 23 41.38 -0.46 -15.04
C MET A 23 40.56 -1.74 -14.85
N SER A 24 39.64 -2.04 -15.78
CA SER A 24 38.95 -3.33 -15.83
C SER A 24 39.93 -4.50 -15.90
N SER A 25 40.98 -4.39 -16.74
CA SER A 25 42.08 -5.38 -16.80
C SER A 25 42.92 -5.47 -15.52
N SER A 26 42.92 -4.42 -14.69
CA SER A 26 43.64 -4.41 -13.41
C SER A 26 42.81 -5.05 -12.28
N ILE A 27 41.48 -4.94 -12.35
CA ILE A 27 40.54 -5.59 -11.42
C ILE A 27 40.48 -7.11 -11.68
N THR A 28 40.51 -7.55 -12.94
CA THR A 28 40.52 -8.97 -13.34
C THR A 28 41.74 -9.76 -12.84
N HIS A 29 42.85 -9.10 -12.51
CA HIS A 29 44.09 -9.78 -12.11
C HIS A 29 44.19 -10.07 -10.59
N VAL A 30 43.26 -9.55 -9.77
CA VAL A 30 43.33 -9.59 -8.29
C VAL A 30 42.33 -10.57 -7.67
N THR A 31 41.44 -11.19 -8.46
CA THR A 31 40.22 -11.86 -7.97
C THR A 31 40.32 -13.39 -7.93
N SER A 32 41.28 -13.94 -7.19
CA SER A 32 41.10 -15.25 -6.57
C SER A 32 41.12 -15.03 -5.07
N ASP A 33 40.04 -15.42 -4.37
CA ASP A 33 39.72 -15.11 -2.97
C ASP A 33 40.93 -14.69 -2.12
N LEU A 34 41.13 -13.37 -1.99
CA LEU A 34 42.01 -12.82 -0.97
C LEU A 34 41.37 -13.16 0.38
N LYS A 35 42.10 -13.95 1.18
CA LYS A 35 41.71 -14.32 2.55
C LYS A 35 41.25 -13.09 3.34
N ALA A 36 40.21 -13.29 4.17
CA ALA A 36 39.56 -12.25 4.96
C ALA A 36 40.56 -11.35 5.71
N GLY A 37 40.45 -10.03 5.51
CA GLY A 37 41.35 -8.99 6.05
C GLY A 37 41.42 -7.75 5.15
N ASP A 38 42.38 -6.85 5.43
CA ASP A 38 42.64 -5.52 4.81
C ASP A 38 42.58 -5.49 3.27
N SER A 39 42.79 -6.63 2.60
CA SER A 39 42.72 -6.81 1.15
C SER A 39 41.31 -6.69 0.53
N SER A 40 40.26 -7.06 1.26
CA SER A 40 38.86 -6.89 0.77
C SER A 40 38.48 -5.41 0.76
N ASP A 41 38.91 -4.64 1.77
CA ASP A 41 38.66 -3.20 1.84
C ASP A 41 39.45 -2.44 0.76
N ILE A 42 40.65 -2.89 0.38
CA ILE A 42 41.41 -2.33 -0.75
C ILE A 42 40.71 -2.57 -2.09
N LEU A 43 40.17 -3.78 -2.31
CA LEU A 43 39.41 -4.10 -3.53
C LEU A 43 38.09 -3.31 -3.58
N ILE A 44 37.34 -3.27 -2.47
CA ILE A 44 36.13 -2.46 -2.36
C ILE A 44 36.47 -0.97 -2.53
N GLU A 45 37.59 -0.47 -2.00
CA GLU A 45 38.04 0.90 -2.19
C GLU A 45 38.49 1.16 -3.64
N ALA A 46 39.09 0.20 -4.33
CA ALA A 46 39.42 0.31 -5.76
C ALA A 46 38.16 0.33 -6.65
N ILE A 47 37.18 -0.54 -6.36
CA ILE A 47 35.88 -0.56 -7.03
C ILE A 47 35.06 0.70 -6.68
N HIS A 48 35.14 1.18 -5.44
CA HIS A 48 34.51 2.41 -5.00
C HIS A 48 35.17 3.63 -5.64
N ARG A 49 36.50 3.67 -5.80
CA ARG A 49 37.20 4.70 -6.59
C ARG A 49 36.84 4.64 -8.06
N PHE A 50 36.66 3.45 -8.63
CA PHE A 50 36.13 3.26 -9.98
C PHE A 50 34.71 3.85 -10.10
N HIS A 51 33.82 3.55 -9.15
CA HIS A 51 32.48 4.16 -9.11
C HIS A 51 32.53 5.68 -8.88
N LEU A 52 33.41 6.19 -8.01
CA LEU A 52 33.60 7.61 -7.74
C LEU A 52 34.18 8.37 -8.95
N GLN A 53 34.96 7.71 -9.82
CA GLN A 53 35.42 8.28 -11.08
C GLN A 53 34.31 8.31 -12.15
N ILE A 54 33.35 7.39 -12.08
CA ILE A 54 32.19 7.31 -12.99
C ILE A 54 31.05 8.25 -12.56
N GLN A 55 30.84 8.42 -11.24
CA GLN A 55 29.77 9.23 -10.65
C GLN A 55 29.67 10.68 -11.18
N PRO A 56 30.76 11.41 -11.50
CA PRO A 56 30.67 12.77 -12.05
C PRO A 56 30.03 12.82 -13.44
N SER A 57 30.16 11.76 -14.23
CA SER A 57 29.60 11.65 -15.59
C SER A 57 28.08 11.38 -15.55
N ILE A 58 27.66 10.61 -14.55
CA ILE A 58 26.27 10.23 -14.24
C ILE A 58 25.66 11.20 -13.21
N ALA A 59 26.41 12.22 -12.75
CA ALA A 59 25.87 13.26 -11.89
C ALA A 59 24.79 14.00 -12.68
N LEU A 60 23.56 13.75 -12.28
CA LEU A 60 22.37 14.41 -12.77
C LEU A 60 21.93 15.32 -11.63
N ASP A 61 22.28 16.61 -11.72
CA ASP A 61 21.73 17.59 -10.78
C ASP A 61 20.27 17.87 -11.20
N PRO A 62 19.27 17.63 -10.32
CA PRO A 62 17.88 18.00 -10.60
C PRO A 62 17.72 19.49 -10.94
N LYS A 63 18.67 20.34 -10.52
CA LYS A 63 18.69 21.79 -10.72
C LYS A 63 19.32 22.24 -12.05
N ASP A 64 20.02 21.37 -12.78
CA ASP A 64 20.67 21.75 -14.06
C ASP A 64 19.64 22.10 -15.13
N ILE A 65 19.64 23.31 -15.66
CA ILE A 65 18.71 23.73 -16.73
C ILE A 65 19.18 23.12 -18.06
N SER A 66 18.72 21.92 -18.35
CA SER A 66 19.14 21.17 -19.54
C SER A 66 18.11 21.22 -20.66
N LYS A 67 18.61 21.26 -21.90
CA LYS A 67 17.77 21.16 -23.11
C LYS A 67 17.40 19.70 -23.40
N PRO A 68 16.30 19.40 -24.13
CA PRO A 68 15.91 18.04 -24.48
C PRO A 68 17.01 17.17 -25.13
N GLY A 69 17.93 17.77 -25.91
CA GLY A 69 19.07 17.05 -26.50
C GLY A 69 20.13 16.59 -25.48
N GLU A 70 20.26 17.26 -24.34
CA GLU A 70 21.16 16.84 -23.26
C GLU A 70 20.62 15.63 -22.49
N LEU A 71 19.30 15.46 -22.45
CA LEU A 71 18.65 14.29 -21.85
C LEU A 71 18.99 13.00 -22.62
N ILE A 72 19.02 13.05 -23.95
CA ILE A 72 19.45 11.93 -24.80
C ILE A 72 20.93 11.61 -24.56
N ALA A 73 21.79 12.62 -24.53
CA ALA A 73 23.22 12.42 -24.25
C ALA A 73 23.45 11.79 -22.86
N LYS A 74 22.66 12.17 -21.84
CA LYS A 74 22.71 11.55 -20.51
C LYS A 74 22.17 10.11 -20.53
N LEU A 75 21.17 9.81 -21.35
CA LEU A 75 20.67 8.45 -21.56
C LEU A 75 21.69 7.56 -22.28
N ASP A 76 22.45 8.10 -23.23
CA ASP A 76 23.55 7.39 -23.90
C ASP A 76 24.70 7.08 -22.92
N ILE A 77 25.05 8.02 -22.03
CA ILE A 77 26.03 7.76 -20.95
C ILE A 77 25.54 6.64 -20.02
N LEU A 78 24.24 6.63 -19.68
CA LEU A 78 23.65 5.55 -18.89
C LEU A 78 23.73 4.21 -19.62
N HIS A 79 23.52 4.21 -20.93
CA HIS A 79 23.65 3.01 -21.77
C HIS A 79 25.06 2.43 -21.76
N GLU A 80 26.08 3.27 -21.93
CA GLU A 80 27.48 2.86 -21.90
C GLU A 80 27.84 2.25 -20.54
N TYR A 81 27.43 2.91 -19.46
CA TYR A 81 27.62 2.42 -18.10
C TYR A 81 26.97 1.05 -17.86
N TYR A 82 25.71 0.89 -18.24
CA TYR A 82 25.00 -0.38 -18.11
C TYR A 82 25.65 -1.50 -18.93
N SER A 83 26.08 -1.20 -20.16
CA SER A 83 26.73 -2.18 -21.04
C SER A 83 28.08 -2.65 -20.47
N GLU A 84 28.86 -1.74 -19.88
CA GLU A 84 30.13 -2.09 -19.24
C GLU A 84 29.93 -2.95 -17.99
N ILE A 85 29.00 -2.58 -17.11
CA ILE A 85 28.69 -3.40 -15.93
C ILE A 85 28.15 -4.76 -16.36
N LYS A 86 27.25 -4.81 -17.35
CA LYS A 86 26.71 -6.06 -17.92
C LYS A 86 27.84 -6.98 -18.38
N SER A 87 28.78 -6.47 -19.17
CA SER A 87 29.94 -7.25 -19.62
C SER A 87 30.78 -7.76 -18.45
N SER A 88 30.93 -6.97 -17.38
CA SER A 88 31.67 -7.37 -16.19
C SER A 88 30.94 -8.47 -15.42
N LEU A 89 29.64 -8.31 -15.16
CA LEU A 89 28.80 -9.30 -14.46
C LEU A 89 28.68 -10.64 -15.22
N GLN A 90 28.81 -10.64 -16.54
CA GLN A 90 28.84 -11.87 -17.35
C GLN A 90 30.15 -12.66 -17.20
N VAL A 91 31.26 -12.00 -16.84
CA VAL A 91 32.57 -12.63 -16.67
C VAL A 91 32.72 -13.21 -15.26
N PHE A 92 32.20 -12.52 -14.25
CA PHE A 92 32.41 -12.89 -12.85
C PHE A 92 31.21 -13.61 -12.23
N SER A 93 31.44 -14.80 -11.66
CA SER A 93 30.40 -15.52 -10.93
C SER A 93 29.99 -14.76 -9.65
N SER A 94 28.67 -14.70 -9.38
CA SER A 94 28.13 -14.00 -8.18
C SER A 94 28.57 -14.65 -6.85
N ARG A 95 28.80 -15.96 -6.88
CA ARG A 95 29.26 -16.76 -5.72
C ARG A 95 30.69 -16.45 -5.31
N GLU A 96 31.60 -16.38 -6.28
CA GLU A 96 33.02 -16.16 -6.00
C GLU A 96 33.34 -14.66 -5.89
N HIS A 97 32.52 -13.78 -6.47
CA HIS A 97 32.80 -12.34 -6.54
C HIS A 97 31.71 -11.49 -5.88
N SER A 98 31.22 -11.92 -4.72
CA SER A 98 30.07 -11.28 -4.03
C SER A 98 30.24 -9.78 -3.76
N HIS A 99 31.43 -9.32 -3.33
CA HIS A 99 31.67 -7.89 -3.08
C HIS A 99 31.65 -7.03 -4.35
N LEU A 100 32.13 -7.60 -5.46
CA LEU A 100 32.12 -6.95 -6.77
C LEU A 100 30.68 -6.81 -7.27
N TRP A 101 29.89 -7.89 -7.16
CA TRP A 101 28.47 -7.89 -7.48
C TRP A 101 27.69 -6.86 -6.64
N LEU A 102 27.88 -6.81 -5.31
CA LEU A 102 27.26 -5.80 -4.45
C LEU A 102 27.59 -4.38 -4.90
N SER A 103 28.86 -4.11 -5.21
CA SER A 103 29.29 -2.78 -5.61
C SER A 103 28.66 -2.35 -6.95
N PHE A 104 28.67 -3.24 -7.96
CA PHE A 104 28.06 -2.97 -9.25
C PHE A 104 26.55 -2.80 -9.17
N MET A 105 25.85 -3.67 -8.43
CA MET A 105 24.41 -3.59 -8.26
C MET A 105 23.99 -2.31 -7.53
N CYS A 106 24.76 -1.91 -6.51
CA CYS A 106 24.55 -0.63 -5.80
C CYS A 106 24.72 0.56 -6.76
N GLY A 107 25.72 0.54 -7.63
CA GLY A 107 25.94 1.57 -8.65
C GLY A 107 24.82 1.63 -9.69
N MET A 108 24.38 0.48 -10.20
CA MET A 108 23.29 0.36 -11.18
C MET A 108 21.99 0.99 -10.65
N VAL A 109 21.51 0.54 -9.48
CA VAL A 109 20.24 1.04 -8.93
C VAL A 109 20.30 2.54 -8.60
N ALA A 110 21.43 3.01 -8.08
CA ALA A 110 21.62 4.43 -7.78
C ALA A 110 21.60 5.28 -9.07
N ALA A 111 22.21 4.81 -10.16
CA ALA A 111 22.20 5.48 -11.46
C ALA A 111 20.78 5.55 -12.04
N LEU A 112 20.04 4.43 -12.03
CA LEU A 112 18.63 4.38 -12.46
C LEU A 112 17.73 5.30 -11.64
N ARG A 113 17.88 5.29 -10.32
CA ARG A 113 17.11 6.16 -9.41
C ARG A 113 17.38 7.63 -9.69
N ARG A 114 18.65 8.03 -9.79
CA ARG A 114 19.04 9.42 -10.13
C ARG A 114 18.52 9.84 -11.50
N PHE A 115 18.58 8.95 -12.49
CA PHE A 115 18.03 9.22 -13.82
C PHE A 115 16.53 9.47 -13.78
N ASN A 116 15.78 8.61 -13.09
CA ASN A 116 14.33 8.82 -12.94
C ASN A 116 13.99 10.06 -12.12
N GLN A 117 14.74 10.37 -11.06
CA GLN A 117 14.55 11.61 -10.29
C GLN A 117 14.73 12.83 -11.18
N TYR A 118 15.82 12.84 -11.94
CA TYR A 118 16.12 13.89 -12.89
C TYR A 118 15.03 14.03 -13.95
N TYR A 119 14.65 12.94 -14.62
CA TYR A 119 13.60 12.95 -15.63
C TYR A 119 12.27 13.45 -15.07
N CYS A 120 11.85 12.97 -13.89
CA CYS A 120 10.60 13.38 -13.27
C CYS A 120 10.62 14.85 -12.86
N VAL A 121 11.69 15.34 -12.24
CA VAL A 121 11.81 16.77 -11.90
C VAL A 121 11.74 17.64 -13.15
N LYS A 122 12.36 17.24 -14.26
CA LYS A 122 12.29 17.99 -15.52
C LYS A 122 10.91 17.95 -16.15
N TYR A 123 10.31 16.77 -16.26
CA TYR A 123 8.99 16.58 -16.86
C TYR A 123 7.86 17.23 -16.03
N LEU A 124 7.91 17.07 -14.70
CA LEU A 124 6.93 17.65 -13.78
C LEU A 124 6.98 19.18 -13.75
N ASN A 125 8.17 19.76 -13.90
CA ASN A 125 8.35 21.22 -13.90
C ASN A 125 8.34 21.87 -15.29
N ALA A 126 8.37 21.09 -16.38
CA ALA A 126 8.26 21.62 -17.73
C ALA A 126 6.91 22.32 -17.96
N THR A 127 6.96 23.49 -18.61
CA THR A 127 5.79 24.17 -19.16
C THR A 127 5.19 23.35 -20.31
N TYR A 128 3.92 23.55 -20.67
CA TYR A 128 3.25 22.79 -21.74
C TYR A 128 4.08 22.74 -23.05
N PHE A 129 4.65 23.86 -23.48
CA PHE A 129 5.45 23.94 -24.71
C PHE A 129 6.81 23.23 -24.62
N GLU A 130 7.47 23.27 -23.45
CA GLU A 130 8.68 22.48 -23.21
C GLU A 130 8.34 21.00 -23.10
N ALA A 131 7.21 20.68 -22.47
CA ALA A 131 6.73 19.34 -22.26
C ALA A 131 6.40 18.63 -23.57
N GLU A 132 5.92 19.34 -24.60
CA GLU A 132 5.71 18.77 -25.94
C GLU A 132 7.02 18.20 -26.53
N SER A 133 8.14 18.91 -26.34
CA SER A 133 9.46 18.43 -26.74
C SER A 133 9.90 17.20 -25.92
N TYR A 134 9.59 17.16 -24.62
CA TYR A 134 9.86 15.98 -23.78
C TYR A 134 8.92 14.80 -24.10
N LEU A 135 7.67 15.05 -24.49
CA LEU A 135 6.68 14.03 -24.87
C LEU A 135 7.08 13.30 -26.14
N THR A 136 7.68 13.98 -27.12
CA THR A 136 8.21 13.32 -28.31
C THR A 136 9.40 12.38 -28.01
N LEU A 137 10.14 12.66 -26.94
CA LEU A 137 11.26 11.83 -26.46
C LEU A 137 10.84 10.77 -25.43
N ALA A 138 9.69 10.96 -24.77
CA ALA A 138 9.22 10.10 -23.69
C ALA A 138 9.15 8.62 -24.08
N PRO A 139 8.67 8.21 -25.28
CA PRO A 139 8.68 6.80 -25.67
C PRO A 139 10.10 6.22 -25.75
N GLN A 140 11.05 6.96 -26.32
CA GLN A 140 12.44 6.49 -26.46
C GLN A 140 13.12 6.36 -25.09
N ILE A 141 12.85 7.30 -24.19
CA ILE A 141 13.36 7.27 -22.82
C ILE A 141 12.72 6.12 -22.05
N SER A 142 11.39 5.97 -22.15
CA SER A 142 10.62 4.88 -21.54
C SER A 142 11.20 3.53 -21.94
N THR A 143 11.28 3.24 -23.25
CA THR A 143 11.81 1.97 -23.76
C THR A 143 13.20 1.63 -23.22
N ARG A 144 14.13 2.60 -23.20
CA ARG A 144 15.49 2.34 -22.71
C ARG A 144 15.53 2.16 -21.19
N VAL A 145 14.79 2.97 -20.43
CA VAL A 145 14.72 2.83 -18.97
C VAL A 145 14.05 1.50 -18.58
N THR A 146 13.00 1.09 -19.27
CA THR A 146 12.35 -0.22 -19.10
C THR A 146 13.34 -1.34 -19.38
N GLN A 147 14.12 -1.26 -20.47
CA GLN A 147 15.17 -2.26 -20.77
C GLN A 147 16.21 -2.36 -19.64
N TYR A 148 16.73 -1.23 -19.15
CA TYR A 148 17.72 -1.23 -18.06
C TYR A 148 17.11 -1.73 -16.74
N THR A 149 15.84 -1.45 -16.51
CA THR A 149 15.09 -1.93 -15.35
C THR A 149 14.91 -3.44 -15.41
N PHE A 150 14.58 -3.98 -16.58
CA PHE A 150 14.47 -5.42 -16.81
C PHE A 150 15.81 -6.14 -16.60
N GLU A 151 16.90 -5.61 -17.16
CA GLU A 151 18.24 -6.15 -16.97
C GLU A 151 18.65 -6.11 -15.49
N TYR A 152 18.43 -4.98 -14.81
CA TYR A 152 18.68 -4.85 -13.38
C TYR A 152 17.88 -5.86 -12.54
N ALA A 153 16.59 -6.02 -12.83
CA ALA A 153 15.71 -6.96 -12.14
C ALA A 153 16.22 -8.41 -12.26
N ALA A 154 16.67 -8.80 -13.45
CA ALA A 154 17.26 -10.12 -13.70
C ALA A 154 18.53 -10.33 -12.87
N TYR A 155 19.47 -9.38 -12.88
CA TYR A 155 20.70 -9.48 -12.08
C TYR A 155 20.44 -9.48 -10.58
N LEU A 156 19.48 -8.68 -10.11
CA LEU A 156 19.10 -8.63 -8.69
C LEU A 156 18.52 -9.98 -8.24
N LYS A 157 17.66 -10.58 -9.06
CA LYS A 157 17.11 -11.92 -8.81
C LYS A 157 18.23 -12.97 -8.74
N THR A 158 19.14 -12.99 -9.72
CA THR A 158 20.28 -13.93 -9.69
C THR A 158 21.18 -13.72 -8.46
N MET A 159 21.37 -12.47 -8.03
CA MET A 159 22.20 -12.15 -6.86
C MET A 159 21.55 -12.63 -5.55
N LEU A 160 20.26 -12.36 -5.35
CA LEU A 160 19.56 -12.56 -4.07
C LEU A 160 18.83 -13.91 -3.96
N ALA A 161 18.25 -14.41 -5.05
CA ALA A 161 17.38 -15.59 -5.05
C ALA A 161 18.09 -16.88 -5.49
N ASP A 162 18.97 -16.84 -6.50
CA ASP A 162 19.55 -18.06 -7.13
C ASP A 162 20.85 -18.55 -6.46
N ASP A 163 20.94 -18.47 -5.13
CA ASP A 163 22.17 -18.79 -4.37
C ASP A 163 23.41 -18.04 -4.85
N GLY A 164 23.23 -16.82 -5.37
CA GLY A 164 24.31 -15.99 -5.91
C GLY A 164 25.25 -15.51 -4.81
N VAL A 165 24.80 -14.60 -3.96
CA VAL A 165 25.64 -14.02 -2.90
C VAL A 165 25.39 -14.70 -1.55
N SER A 166 26.48 -15.10 -0.87
CA SER A 166 26.42 -15.65 0.48
C SER A 166 26.24 -14.54 1.52
N ILE A 167 25.05 -14.42 2.09
CA ILE A 167 24.74 -13.43 3.13
C ILE A 167 25.57 -13.68 4.40
N ALA A 168 25.84 -14.96 4.72
CA ALA A 168 26.75 -15.30 5.82
C ALA A 168 28.15 -14.72 5.60
N THR A 169 28.66 -14.74 4.36
CA THR A 169 29.95 -14.12 4.03
C THR A 169 29.88 -12.60 4.18
N ILE A 170 28.79 -11.94 3.73
CA ILE A 170 28.61 -10.50 3.91
C ILE A 170 28.63 -10.11 5.40
N ILE A 171 27.93 -10.87 6.25
CA ILE A 171 27.82 -10.59 7.69
C ILE A 171 29.16 -10.84 8.41
N ASN A 172 29.87 -11.91 8.03
CA ASN A 172 31.14 -12.30 8.65
C ASN A 172 32.33 -11.45 8.19
N CYS A 173 32.22 -10.75 7.06
CA CYS A 173 33.22 -9.78 6.65
C CYS A 173 33.21 -8.57 7.60
N ALA A 174 34.34 -8.29 8.23
CA ALA A 174 34.51 -7.21 9.20
C ALA A 174 34.28 -5.78 8.64
N SER A 175 34.12 -5.62 7.32
CA SER A 175 33.90 -4.31 6.71
C SER A 175 32.43 -3.90 6.76
N SER A 176 32.15 -2.83 7.52
CA SER A 176 30.81 -2.20 7.58
C SER A 176 30.26 -1.79 6.21
N ARG A 177 31.11 -1.71 5.18
CA ARG A 177 30.77 -1.25 3.84
C ARG A 177 29.99 -2.29 3.02
N SER A 178 30.27 -3.59 3.18
CA SER A 178 29.55 -4.64 2.41
C SER A 178 28.10 -4.78 2.86
N ILE A 179 27.87 -4.80 4.18
CA ILE A 179 26.53 -4.79 4.77
C ILE A 179 25.78 -3.51 4.37
N ARG A 180 26.47 -2.36 4.37
CA ARG A 180 25.88 -1.10 3.92
C ARG A 180 25.45 -1.18 2.46
N HIS A 181 26.31 -1.61 1.54
CA HIS A 181 25.95 -1.77 0.13
C HIS A 181 24.79 -2.74 -0.08
N PHE A 182 24.74 -3.84 0.69
CA PHE A 182 23.59 -4.74 0.68
C PHE A 182 22.29 -3.98 1.00
N PHE A 183 22.23 -3.25 2.11
CA PHE A 183 21.04 -2.47 2.46
C PHE A 183 20.77 -1.31 1.50
N ASP A 184 21.79 -0.63 0.99
CA ASP A 184 21.66 0.43 -0.01
C ASP A 184 21.00 -0.12 -1.28
N ILE A 185 21.38 -1.32 -1.75
CA ILE A 185 20.74 -1.97 -2.90
C ILE A 185 19.26 -2.20 -2.61
N LEU A 186 18.92 -2.75 -1.43
CA LEU A 186 17.52 -3.02 -1.09
C LEU A 186 16.70 -1.73 -0.99
N ILE A 187 17.20 -0.73 -0.27
CA ILE A 187 16.52 0.56 -0.07
C ILE A 187 16.39 1.30 -1.41
N ASP A 188 17.47 1.45 -2.18
CA ASP A 188 17.41 2.17 -3.45
C ASP A 188 16.54 1.43 -4.47
N SER A 189 16.43 0.09 -4.40
CA SER A 189 15.49 -0.68 -5.23
C SER A 189 14.04 -0.39 -4.86
N LEU A 190 13.72 -0.38 -3.55
CA LEU A 190 12.38 -0.10 -3.03
C LEU A 190 11.95 1.34 -3.32
N ASP A 191 12.87 2.29 -3.13
CA ASP A 191 12.66 3.68 -3.48
C ASP A 191 12.42 3.80 -4.99
N PHE A 192 13.29 3.19 -5.80
CA PHE A 192 13.19 3.23 -7.25
C PHE A 192 11.82 2.75 -7.74
N ILE A 193 11.29 1.63 -7.26
CA ILE A 193 9.97 1.14 -7.70
C ILE A 193 8.79 1.99 -7.19
N SER A 194 8.99 2.76 -6.12
CA SER A 194 7.96 3.63 -5.51
C SER A 194 7.92 5.05 -6.07
N MET A 195 8.93 5.42 -6.87
CA MET A 195 9.01 6.72 -7.52
C MET A 195 7.94 6.90 -8.60
N ASP A 196 7.46 8.13 -8.78
CA ASP A 196 6.65 8.47 -9.95
C ASP A 196 7.50 8.31 -11.22
N LYS A 197 6.95 7.67 -12.26
CA LYS A 197 7.65 7.37 -13.54
C LYS A 197 6.64 7.29 -14.68
N VAL A 198 7.08 7.64 -15.89
CA VAL A 198 6.32 7.35 -17.12
C VAL A 198 6.38 5.84 -17.32
N GLU A 199 5.26 5.16 -17.06
CA GLU A 199 5.19 3.69 -17.02
C GLU A 199 4.45 3.13 -18.23
N ASP A 200 5.12 2.21 -18.93
CA ASP A 200 4.50 1.22 -19.83
C ASP A 200 4.15 -0.06 -19.05
N ASP A 201 3.23 -0.88 -19.56
CA ASP A 201 2.74 -2.07 -18.83
C ASP A 201 3.85 -3.12 -18.55
N GLU A 202 4.98 -3.08 -19.29
CA GLU A 202 6.17 -3.92 -19.06
C GLU A 202 6.96 -3.52 -17.79
N ASP A 203 6.87 -2.26 -17.34
CA ASP A 203 7.51 -1.79 -16.11
C ASP A 203 6.92 -2.45 -14.86
N LEU A 204 5.64 -2.84 -14.94
CA LEU A 204 4.92 -3.52 -13.87
C LEU A 204 5.56 -4.88 -13.56
N GLN A 205 5.91 -5.66 -14.60
CA GLN A 205 6.51 -6.99 -14.41
C GLN A 205 7.90 -6.87 -13.77
N SER A 206 8.69 -5.89 -14.19
CA SER A 206 10.04 -5.68 -13.64
C SER A 206 9.99 -5.22 -12.18
N ALA A 207 9.02 -4.38 -11.80
CA ALA A 207 8.82 -3.97 -10.41
C ALA A 207 8.46 -5.15 -9.49
N GLU A 208 7.63 -6.07 -9.97
CA GLU A 208 7.28 -7.30 -9.24
C GLU A 208 8.49 -8.20 -9.03
N VAL A 209 9.30 -8.42 -10.07
CA VAL A 209 10.55 -9.22 -9.98
C VAL A 209 11.56 -8.59 -9.00
N ILE A 210 11.72 -7.26 -9.03
CA ILE A 210 12.59 -6.55 -8.09
C ILE A 210 12.10 -6.76 -6.65
N LEU A 211 10.80 -6.61 -6.41
CA LEU A 211 10.22 -6.74 -5.08
C LEU A 211 10.34 -8.17 -4.53
N GLU A 212 10.14 -9.19 -5.37
CA GLU A 212 10.37 -10.61 -5.04
C GLU A 212 11.84 -10.88 -4.71
N ALA A 213 12.78 -10.34 -5.50
CA ALA A 213 14.21 -10.50 -5.22
C ALA A 213 14.60 -9.86 -3.88
N VAL A 214 14.08 -8.66 -3.57
CA VAL A 214 14.27 -7.98 -2.28
C VAL A 214 13.70 -8.82 -1.13
N GLN A 215 12.50 -9.38 -1.29
CA GLN A 215 11.88 -10.27 -0.31
C GLN A 215 12.78 -11.47 0.00
N HIS A 216 13.27 -12.17 -1.03
CA HIS A 216 14.18 -13.30 -0.87
C HIS A 216 15.48 -12.91 -0.16
N GLY A 217 16.07 -11.77 -0.53
CA GLY A 217 17.28 -11.25 0.12
C GLY A 217 17.06 -10.95 1.61
N LEU A 218 15.94 -10.33 1.97
CA LEU A 218 15.59 -10.04 3.36
C LEU A 218 15.34 -11.33 4.16
N LEU A 219 14.59 -12.29 3.62
CA LEU A 219 14.34 -13.56 4.31
C LEU A 219 15.63 -14.31 4.60
N ARG A 220 16.51 -14.46 3.60
CA ARG A 220 17.81 -15.11 3.80
C ARG A 220 18.69 -14.33 4.80
N TYR A 221 18.59 -13.00 4.84
CA TYR A 221 19.27 -12.19 5.85
C TYR A 221 18.80 -12.52 7.26
N TYR A 222 17.49 -12.51 7.49
CA TYR A 222 16.90 -12.87 8.79
C TYR A 222 17.21 -14.32 9.20
N GLU A 223 17.14 -15.27 8.27
CA GLU A 223 17.53 -16.66 8.52
C GLU A 223 19.00 -16.79 8.92
N THR A 224 19.88 -15.99 8.33
CA THR A 224 21.32 -16.02 8.62
C THR A 224 21.61 -15.42 10.01
N ILE A 225 21.03 -14.26 10.35
CA ILE A 225 21.27 -13.63 11.65
C ILE A 225 20.66 -14.43 12.82
N ASP A 226 19.63 -15.24 12.56
CA ASP A 226 19.06 -16.14 13.57
C ASP A 226 20.04 -17.22 14.05
N THR A 227 21.10 -17.50 13.27
CA THR A 227 22.18 -18.41 13.66
C THR A 227 23.29 -17.74 14.48
N CYS A 228 23.26 -16.41 14.61
CA CYS A 228 24.26 -15.63 15.32
C CYS A 228 24.00 -15.61 16.85
N SER A 229 25.01 -15.22 17.63
CA SER A 229 24.85 -14.97 19.07
C SER A 229 23.84 -13.85 19.34
N SER A 230 23.15 -13.89 20.49
CA SER A 230 22.06 -12.96 20.83
C SER A 230 22.43 -11.48 20.68
N GLN A 231 23.59 -11.08 21.19
CA GLN A 231 24.03 -9.67 21.15
C GLN A 231 24.35 -9.18 19.73
N ILE A 232 24.95 -10.03 18.89
CA ILE A 232 25.23 -9.69 17.48
C ILE A 232 23.93 -9.65 16.69
N ARG A 233 23.04 -10.61 16.95
CA ARG A 233 21.74 -10.72 16.32
C ARG A 233 20.92 -9.45 16.53
N ASP A 234 20.77 -8.98 17.77
CA ASP A 234 19.94 -7.80 18.07
C ASP A 234 20.43 -6.54 17.33
N ASN A 235 21.74 -6.32 17.27
CA ASN A 235 22.33 -5.21 16.50
C ASN A 235 22.06 -5.32 14.99
N LEU A 236 22.08 -6.52 14.43
CA LEU A 236 21.82 -6.76 13.01
C LEU A 236 20.32 -6.64 12.68
N TYR A 237 19.44 -7.07 13.57
CA TYR A 237 17.99 -6.84 13.48
C TYR A 237 17.67 -5.34 13.41
N ASN A 238 18.28 -4.54 14.29
CA ASN A 238 18.06 -3.09 14.33
C ASN A 238 18.45 -2.41 13.00
N ARG A 239 19.55 -2.83 12.39
CA ARG A 239 20.00 -2.31 11.08
C ARG A 239 19.03 -2.63 9.94
N ALA A 240 18.37 -3.78 9.99
CA ALA A 240 17.44 -4.21 8.95
C ALA A 240 16.03 -3.61 9.11
N PHE A 241 15.73 -2.98 10.24
CA PHE A 241 14.37 -2.55 10.58
C PHE A 241 13.79 -1.52 9.61
N SER A 242 14.54 -0.47 9.27
CA SER A 242 14.08 0.55 8.33
C SER A 242 13.90 -0.03 6.92
N THR A 243 14.77 -0.96 6.49
CA THR A 243 14.63 -1.66 5.20
C THR A 243 13.41 -2.57 5.18
N LEU A 244 13.14 -3.32 6.25
CA LEU A 244 11.93 -4.13 6.39
C LEU A 244 10.67 -3.25 6.37
N THR A 245 10.70 -2.11 7.05
CA THR A 245 9.60 -1.15 7.08
C THR A 245 9.34 -0.57 5.68
N ASN A 246 10.39 -0.19 4.95
CA ASN A 246 10.26 0.27 3.57
C ASN A 246 9.69 -0.86 2.67
N PHE A 247 10.18 -2.10 2.83
CA PHE A 247 9.64 -3.25 2.09
C PHE A 247 8.13 -3.43 2.33
N LEU A 248 7.66 -3.32 3.58
CA LEU A 248 6.24 -3.43 3.91
C LEU A 248 5.41 -2.32 3.24
N GLN A 249 5.92 -1.09 3.24
CA GLN A 249 5.30 0.05 2.58
C GLN A 249 5.15 -0.18 1.08
N VAL A 250 6.23 -0.61 0.43
CA VAL A 250 6.26 -0.81 -1.03
C VAL A 250 5.41 -2.01 -1.44
N ALA A 251 5.46 -3.11 -0.70
CA ALA A 251 4.61 -4.28 -0.94
C ALA A 251 3.12 -3.92 -0.88
N TYR A 252 2.71 -3.11 0.09
CA TYR A 252 1.34 -2.61 0.14
C TYR A 252 1.01 -1.66 -1.03
N THR A 253 1.90 -0.73 -1.32
CA THR A 253 1.69 0.30 -2.34
C THR A 253 1.51 -0.32 -3.73
N ILE A 254 2.34 -1.29 -4.09
CA ILE A 254 2.32 -2.03 -5.36
C ILE A 254 1.18 -3.08 -5.40
N GLY A 255 0.53 -3.36 -4.27
CA GLY A 255 -0.55 -4.34 -4.17
C GLY A 255 -0.07 -5.79 -4.18
N LYS A 256 1.13 -6.05 -3.64
CA LYS A 256 1.77 -7.37 -3.53
C LYS A 256 1.90 -7.82 -2.07
N SER A 257 0.81 -7.70 -1.33
CA SER A 257 0.77 -8.05 0.10
C SER A 257 1.03 -9.54 0.36
N GLU A 258 0.87 -10.43 -0.61
CA GLU A 258 1.25 -11.84 -0.51
C GLU A 258 2.74 -12.04 -0.19
N LEU A 259 3.60 -11.10 -0.59
CA LEU A 259 5.04 -11.17 -0.33
C LEU A 259 5.39 -10.94 1.15
N VAL A 260 4.45 -10.46 1.97
CA VAL A 260 4.73 -10.29 3.42
C VAL A 260 4.46 -11.58 4.21
N ILE A 261 3.74 -12.56 3.64
CA ILE A 261 3.31 -13.79 4.33
C ILE A 261 4.49 -14.57 4.94
N PRO A 262 5.62 -14.79 4.24
CA PRO A 262 6.73 -15.57 4.80
C PRO A 262 7.33 -14.98 6.09
N PHE A 263 7.24 -13.66 6.28
CA PHE A 263 7.77 -12.99 7.47
C PHE A 263 6.93 -13.19 8.74
N PHE A 264 5.68 -13.66 8.61
CA PHE A 264 4.82 -14.05 9.72
C PHE A 264 4.96 -15.52 10.12
N SER A 265 5.65 -16.31 9.30
CA SER A 265 5.87 -17.74 9.58
C SER A 265 7.10 -17.88 10.49
N SER A 266 7.04 -18.78 11.47
CA SER A 266 8.23 -19.13 12.26
C SER A 266 9.32 -19.64 11.32
N THR A 267 10.56 -19.19 11.53
CA THR A 267 11.68 -19.70 10.71
C THR A 267 11.90 -21.19 10.97
N ARG A 268 12.64 -21.85 10.10
CA ARG A 268 12.93 -23.31 10.16
C ARG A 268 13.48 -23.78 11.52
N ASN A 269 14.03 -22.89 12.33
CA ASN A 269 14.60 -23.20 13.64
C ASN A 269 13.62 -23.05 14.81
N GLY A 270 12.33 -22.82 14.54
CA GLY A 270 11.32 -22.57 15.58
C GLY A 270 11.45 -21.19 16.24
N SER A 271 12.14 -20.24 15.59
CA SER A 271 12.28 -18.87 16.08
C SER A 271 10.96 -18.09 15.94
N VAL A 272 10.87 -17.02 16.73
CA VAL A 272 9.74 -16.07 16.69
C VAL A 272 9.63 -15.49 15.26
N PRO A 273 8.42 -15.30 14.71
CA PRO A 273 8.25 -14.65 13.42
C PRO A 273 9.00 -13.32 13.33
N ILE A 274 9.58 -13.03 12.17
CA ILE A 274 10.34 -11.80 11.91
C ILE A 274 9.45 -10.58 12.17
N ILE A 275 8.23 -10.61 11.63
CA ILE A 275 7.21 -9.59 11.88
C ILE A 275 6.30 -10.08 13.00
N ASN A 276 6.40 -9.41 14.14
CA ASN A 276 5.47 -9.54 15.24
C ASN A 276 5.26 -8.18 15.93
N PRO A 277 4.22 -8.03 16.77
CA PRO A 277 3.95 -6.75 17.44
C PRO A 277 5.07 -6.28 18.37
N GLU A 278 5.87 -7.22 18.90
CA GLU A 278 6.97 -6.96 19.82
C GLU A 278 8.28 -6.60 19.11
N SER A 279 8.45 -6.95 17.82
CA SER A 279 9.69 -6.69 17.06
C SER A 279 10.11 -5.22 17.18
N ALA A 280 9.21 -4.30 16.89
CA ALA A 280 9.48 -2.86 16.99
C ALA A 280 9.74 -2.39 18.44
N ILE A 281 9.09 -3.00 19.44
CA ILE A 281 9.30 -2.68 20.86
C ILE A 281 10.71 -3.10 21.30
N ASN A 282 11.15 -4.28 20.87
CA ASN A 282 12.48 -4.81 21.19
C ASN A 282 13.59 -3.96 20.57
N ILE A 283 13.34 -3.42 19.37
CA ILE A 283 14.28 -2.52 18.70
C ILE A 283 14.36 -1.17 19.44
N VAL A 284 13.22 -0.59 19.84
CA VAL A 284 13.20 0.66 20.66
C VAL A 284 13.89 0.49 22.02
N ARG A 285 13.89 -0.72 22.59
CA ARG A 285 14.59 -1.00 23.85
C ARG A 285 16.11 -1.09 23.69
N THR A 286 16.59 -1.41 22.49
CA THR A 286 18.00 -1.72 22.24
C THR A 286 18.72 -0.62 21.48
N ASP A 287 18.00 0.20 20.71
CA ASP A 287 18.58 1.27 19.88
C ASP A 287 17.61 2.44 19.65
N THR A 288 18.12 3.54 19.10
CA THR A 288 17.32 4.70 18.68
C THR A 288 16.68 4.43 17.32
N VAL A 289 15.36 4.46 17.26
CA VAL A 289 14.58 4.27 16.02
C VAL A 289 13.83 5.55 15.68
N SER A 290 13.77 5.88 14.39
CA SER A 290 12.90 6.96 13.91
C SER A 290 11.44 6.66 14.24
N LEU A 291 10.74 7.62 14.85
CA LEU A 291 9.30 7.48 15.12
C LEU A 291 8.49 7.28 13.82
N VAL A 292 8.97 7.83 12.70
CA VAL A 292 8.35 7.64 11.38
C VAL A 292 8.43 6.17 10.96
N ASP A 293 9.57 5.51 11.18
CA ASP A 293 9.73 4.09 10.85
C ASP A 293 8.84 3.21 11.74
N LEU A 294 8.69 3.55 13.02
CA LEU A 294 7.76 2.84 13.91
C LEU A 294 6.31 2.96 13.44
N ILE A 295 5.87 4.19 13.12
CA ILE A 295 4.52 4.45 12.62
C ILE A 295 4.30 3.69 11.31
N ASN A 296 5.25 3.75 10.37
CA ASN A 296 5.17 3.07 9.09
C ASN A 296 5.18 1.54 9.26
N TYR A 297 5.97 1.00 10.18
CA TYR A 297 5.99 -0.43 10.48
C TYR A 297 4.60 -0.91 10.92
N TYR A 298 4.00 -0.27 11.94
CA TYR A 298 2.67 -0.65 12.40
C TYR A 298 1.58 -0.38 11.34
N LYS A 299 1.64 0.75 10.64
CA LYS A 299 0.71 1.13 9.55
C LYS A 299 0.72 0.11 8.42
N PHE A 300 1.86 -0.12 7.80
CA PHE A 300 1.95 -0.96 6.61
C PHE A 300 1.85 -2.44 6.93
N THR A 301 2.21 -2.89 8.14
CA THR A 301 1.90 -4.25 8.58
C THR A 301 0.39 -4.47 8.68
N ALA A 302 -0.34 -3.57 9.34
CA ALA A 302 -1.80 -3.66 9.47
C ALA A 302 -2.50 -3.57 8.10
N PHE A 303 -2.00 -2.70 7.22
CA PHE A 303 -2.55 -2.52 5.88
C PHE A 303 -2.37 -3.76 5.01
N ASN A 304 -1.17 -4.36 4.98
CA ASN A 304 -0.93 -5.59 4.26
C ASN A 304 -1.81 -6.74 4.77
N LEU A 305 -1.93 -6.92 6.09
CA LEU A 305 -2.79 -7.96 6.68
C LEU A 305 -4.27 -7.77 6.30
N THR A 306 -4.76 -6.53 6.33
CA THR A 306 -6.14 -6.23 5.92
C THR A 306 -6.37 -6.54 4.44
N THR A 307 -5.43 -6.14 3.57
CA THR A 307 -5.47 -6.48 2.14
C THR A 307 -5.46 -7.99 1.90
N LEU A 308 -4.60 -8.74 2.61
CA LEU A 308 -4.56 -10.21 2.53
C LEU A 308 -5.91 -10.85 2.88
N SER A 309 -6.61 -10.33 3.89
CA SER A 309 -7.96 -10.83 4.22
C SER A 309 -9.00 -10.57 3.14
N ILE A 310 -8.81 -9.54 2.32
CA ILE A 310 -9.71 -9.20 1.20
C ILE A 310 -9.34 -10.01 -0.05
N SER A 311 -8.11 -10.51 -0.15
CA SER A 311 -7.68 -11.31 -1.30
C SER A 311 -8.04 -12.80 -1.20
N GLU A 312 -8.08 -13.41 0.00
CA GLU A 312 -8.50 -14.82 0.18
C GLU A 312 -10.00 -15.00 -0.09
N GLU A 313 -10.51 -16.06 -0.74
CA GLU A 313 -11.95 -16.19 -1.09
C GLU A 313 -12.92 -16.07 0.11
N SER A 314 -12.51 -16.47 1.31
CA SER A 314 -13.25 -16.30 2.55
C SER A 314 -12.66 -15.18 3.41
N CYS A 315 -13.45 -14.61 4.32
CA CYS A 315 -12.93 -13.65 5.29
C CYS A 315 -11.90 -14.32 6.21
N ALA A 316 -10.62 -14.07 5.94
CA ALA A 316 -9.48 -14.63 6.66
C ALA A 316 -9.39 -14.08 8.09
N THR A 317 -10.18 -14.64 9.01
CA THR A 317 -10.23 -14.24 10.42
C THR A 317 -8.85 -14.12 11.06
N LYS A 318 -7.88 -14.96 10.66
CA LYS A 318 -6.48 -14.90 11.14
C LYS A 318 -5.81 -13.53 10.88
N TYR A 319 -5.96 -12.98 9.67
CA TYR A 319 -5.27 -11.75 9.29
C TYR A 319 -5.95 -10.53 9.91
N ASN A 320 -7.28 -10.51 9.96
CA ASN A 320 -8.01 -9.40 10.60
C ASN A 320 -7.77 -9.34 12.11
N GLU A 321 -7.65 -10.50 12.77
CA GLU A 321 -7.30 -10.57 14.20
C GLU A 321 -5.89 -10.04 14.46
N GLN A 322 -4.92 -10.41 13.63
CA GLN A 322 -3.55 -9.89 13.71
C GLN A 322 -3.51 -8.38 13.41
N ALA A 323 -4.15 -7.92 12.33
CA ALA A 323 -4.19 -6.51 11.95
C ALA A 323 -4.76 -5.62 13.07
N ASP A 324 -5.78 -6.09 13.79
CA ASP A 324 -6.38 -5.36 14.92
C ASP A 324 -5.35 -5.08 16.04
N LEU A 325 -4.39 -5.98 16.28
CA LEU A 325 -3.32 -5.74 17.26
C LEU A 325 -2.42 -4.57 16.81
N TYR A 326 -1.98 -4.58 15.55
CA TYR A 326 -1.16 -3.50 14.99
C TYR A 326 -1.92 -2.17 14.99
N PHE A 327 -3.22 -2.16 14.65
CA PHE A 327 -4.05 -0.95 14.69
C PHE A 327 -4.20 -0.39 16.10
N ARG A 328 -4.39 -1.24 17.12
CA ARG A 328 -4.48 -0.79 18.52
C ARG A 328 -3.20 -0.09 18.98
N ILE A 329 -2.04 -0.64 18.62
CA ILE A 329 -0.75 -0.01 18.92
C ILE A 329 -0.64 1.32 18.16
N LEU A 330 -0.91 1.29 16.85
CA LEU A 330 -0.83 2.47 15.98
C LEU A 330 -1.73 3.62 16.45
N LEU A 331 -3.00 3.36 16.75
CA LEU A 331 -3.95 4.37 17.20
C LEU A 331 -3.71 4.85 18.64
N SER A 332 -2.81 4.20 19.38
CA SER A 332 -2.38 4.62 20.72
C SER A 332 -1.22 5.62 20.69
N PHE A 333 -0.58 5.86 19.53
CA PHE A 333 0.45 6.89 19.43
C PHE A 333 -0.14 8.29 19.69
N PRO A 334 0.45 9.10 20.60
CA PRO A 334 -0.10 10.41 20.95
C PRO A 334 -0.28 11.36 19.76
N ASN A 335 0.68 11.35 18.82
CA ASN A 335 0.65 12.17 17.60
C ASN A 335 -0.40 11.72 16.57
N LEU A 336 -1.06 10.58 16.77
CA LEU A 336 -2.19 10.10 15.99
C LEU A 336 -3.54 10.35 16.68
N SER A 337 -3.55 11.05 17.83
CA SER A 337 -4.77 11.39 18.56
C SER A 337 -5.71 12.23 17.70
N ARG A 338 -6.99 11.84 17.66
CA ARG A 338 -8.05 12.52 16.90
C ARG A 338 -8.18 13.99 17.27
N SER A 339 -7.96 14.31 18.55
CA SER A 339 -8.07 15.67 19.08
C SER A 339 -7.10 16.65 18.40
N ILE A 340 -5.90 16.18 18.05
CA ILE A 340 -4.87 17.00 17.38
C ILE A 340 -5.39 17.44 16.00
N PHE A 341 -5.86 16.48 15.19
CA PHE A 341 -6.32 16.74 13.83
C PHE A 341 -7.67 17.48 13.81
N MET A 342 -8.56 17.22 14.76
CA MET A 342 -9.82 17.95 14.88
C MET A 342 -9.61 19.42 15.26
N LYS A 343 -8.70 19.70 16.19
CA LYS A 343 -8.29 21.08 16.53
C LYS A 343 -7.66 21.78 15.33
N LEU A 344 -6.71 21.13 14.66
CA LEU A 344 -6.02 21.69 13.48
C LEU A 344 -6.96 21.95 12.29
N GLN A 345 -7.97 21.09 12.07
CA GLN A 345 -8.82 21.17 10.89
C GLN A 345 -10.08 22.03 11.11
N PHE A 346 -10.63 22.04 12.33
CA PHE A 346 -11.94 22.64 12.62
C PHE A 346 -11.92 23.73 13.68
N GLY A 347 -10.78 23.97 14.36
CA GLY A 347 -10.72 24.96 15.44
C GLY A 347 -11.61 24.63 16.64
N VAL A 348 -12.06 23.37 16.76
CA VAL A 348 -12.97 22.93 17.81
C VAL A 348 -12.14 22.51 19.03
N GLU A 349 -12.25 23.28 20.11
CA GLU A 349 -11.97 22.78 21.45
C GLU A 349 -13.14 21.88 21.84
N ASP A 350 -12.93 20.56 21.90
CA ASP A 350 -13.97 19.62 22.30
C ASP A 350 -14.19 19.74 23.82
N ASP A 351 -15.22 20.47 24.23
CA ASP A 351 -15.69 20.57 25.63
C ASP A 351 -16.28 19.25 26.18
N HIS A 352 -16.39 18.21 25.35
CA HIS A 352 -17.07 16.95 25.70
C HIS A 352 -16.18 15.70 25.77
N ILE A 353 -14.87 15.83 25.58
CA ILE A 353 -13.95 14.72 25.86
C ILE A 353 -13.42 14.87 27.29
N LYS A 354 -14.18 14.34 28.27
CA LYS A 354 -13.62 14.01 29.58
C LYS A 354 -12.63 12.87 29.39
N ASP A 355 -11.37 13.23 29.19
CA ASP A 355 -10.25 12.31 29.21
C ASP A 355 -10.22 11.59 30.57
N PRO A 356 -10.17 10.25 30.64
CA PRO A 356 -10.02 9.52 31.91
C PRO A 356 -8.64 9.71 32.55
N PHE A 357 -7.69 10.33 31.84
CA PHE A 357 -6.31 10.50 32.32
C PHE A 357 -5.99 11.95 32.70
N GLY A 358 -6.68 12.45 33.72
CA GLY A 358 -6.16 13.47 34.65
C GLY A 358 -6.17 14.94 34.17
N PRO A 359 -6.33 15.89 35.11
CA PRO A 359 -6.36 17.32 34.80
C PRO A 359 -4.96 17.93 34.80
N SER A 360 -4.82 19.04 34.06
CA SER A 360 -3.84 20.14 34.20
C SER A 360 -2.81 20.28 33.07
N GLN A 361 -3.12 21.20 32.15
CA GLN A 361 -2.30 22.36 31.82
C GLN A 361 -0.83 22.10 31.46
N GLN A 362 -0.52 22.02 30.16
CA GLN A 362 0.70 22.66 29.57
C GLN A 362 0.74 22.70 28.02
N LEU A 363 -0.39 22.79 27.34
CA LEU A 363 -0.43 23.07 25.88
C LEU A 363 -1.37 24.23 25.50
N MET A 364 -1.67 25.09 26.47
CA MET A 364 -2.29 26.40 26.23
C MET A 364 -1.20 27.46 26.34
N HIS A 365 -1.06 28.29 25.31
CA HIS A 365 0.01 29.27 25.00
C HIS A 365 1.02 28.83 23.93
N LEU A 366 0.51 28.46 22.76
CA LEU A 366 1.12 28.90 21.51
C LEU A 366 0.09 29.80 20.83
N GLU A 367 0.09 31.07 21.24
CA GLU A 367 -0.49 32.13 20.42
C GLU A 367 0.12 32.01 19.02
N PHE A 368 -0.74 31.79 18.04
CA PHE A 368 -0.39 31.71 16.63
C PHE A 368 0.08 33.08 16.17
N THR A 369 1.36 33.38 16.40
CA THR A 369 2.06 34.47 15.72
C THR A 369 2.19 34.09 14.23
N PRO A 370 1.65 34.88 13.29
CA PRO A 370 1.83 34.64 11.86
C PRO A 370 3.30 34.92 11.52
N GLY A 371 4.12 33.87 11.52
CA GLY A 371 5.56 33.97 11.21
C GLY A 371 6.44 32.82 11.70
N SER A 372 5.98 31.96 12.62
CA SER A 372 6.76 30.79 13.03
C SER A 372 6.56 29.63 12.04
N LYS A 373 7.67 29.17 11.45
CA LYS A 373 7.75 27.96 10.61
C LYS A 373 6.90 26.84 11.23
N GLN A 374 5.91 26.36 10.47
CA GLN A 374 5.00 25.28 10.86
C GLN A 374 5.83 24.13 11.46
N GLN A 375 5.52 23.72 12.69
CA GLN A 375 5.84 22.35 13.09
C GLN A 375 5.00 21.45 12.18
N GLU A 376 5.60 20.99 11.08
CA GLU A 376 5.02 19.97 10.21
C GLU A 376 4.62 18.80 11.10
N SER A 377 3.33 18.50 11.17
CA SER A 377 2.83 17.31 11.83
C SER A 377 3.59 16.10 11.29
N LEU A 378 4.17 15.27 12.16
CA LEU A 378 4.89 14.05 11.80
C LEU A 378 4.09 13.12 10.87
N VAL A 379 2.76 13.23 10.91
CA VAL A 379 1.83 12.48 10.07
C VAL A 379 0.84 13.46 9.43
N SER A 380 0.66 13.35 8.11
CA SER A 380 -0.28 14.20 7.39
C SER A 380 -1.74 13.85 7.72
N LEU A 381 -2.68 14.76 7.45
CA LEU A 381 -4.11 14.45 7.59
C LEU A 381 -4.54 13.30 6.68
N VAL A 382 -3.99 13.22 5.46
CA VAL A 382 -4.29 12.16 4.50
C VAL A 382 -3.85 10.81 5.06
N ASP A 383 -2.62 10.73 5.59
CA ASP A 383 -2.12 9.51 6.24
C ASP A 383 -3.01 9.09 7.42
N ARG A 384 -3.46 10.05 8.23
CA ARG A 384 -4.34 9.76 9.37
C ARG A 384 -5.71 9.26 8.91
N GLN A 385 -6.24 9.80 7.81
CA GLN A 385 -7.49 9.36 7.17
C GLN A 385 -7.35 7.95 6.60
N GLU A 386 -6.23 7.62 5.96
CA GLU A 386 -5.94 6.25 5.51
C GLU A 386 -5.93 5.27 6.69
N ILE A 387 -5.26 5.61 7.79
CA ILE A 387 -5.24 4.77 9.00
C ILE A 387 -6.66 4.50 9.51
N SER A 388 -7.49 5.54 9.64
CA SER A 388 -8.89 5.38 10.05
C SER A 388 -9.66 4.44 9.14
N PHE A 389 -9.50 4.63 7.84
CA PHE A 389 -10.25 3.90 6.84
C PHE A 389 -9.96 2.41 6.86
N ILE A 390 -8.68 2.02 6.83
CA ILE A 390 -8.30 0.61 6.83
C ILE A 390 -8.65 -0.02 8.19
N TYR A 391 -8.56 0.73 9.30
CA TYR A 391 -9.05 0.27 10.60
C TYR A 391 -10.56 -0.03 10.58
N ILE A 392 -11.38 0.86 9.99
CA ILE A 392 -12.83 0.66 9.87
C ILE A 392 -13.15 -0.58 9.04
N ILE A 393 -12.47 -0.77 7.90
CA ILE A 393 -12.60 -1.97 7.06
C ILE A 393 -12.23 -3.23 7.85
N ASN A 394 -11.09 -3.22 8.54
CA ASN A 394 -10.64 -4.36 9.34
C ASN A 394 -11.63 -4.70 10.47
N PHE A 395 -12.18 -3.69 11.17
CA PHE A 395 -13.19 -3.90 12.22
C PHE A 395 -14.43 -4.61 11.67
N LEU A 396 -14.93 -4.19 10.51
CA LEU A 396 -16.09 -4.78 9.86
C LEU A 396 -15.80 -6.23 9.41
N LEU A 397 -14.67 -6.47 8.75
CA LEU A 397 -14.27 -7.81 8.31
C LEU A 397 -13.96 -8.78 9.48
N LYS A 398 -13.59 -8.26 10.65
CA LYS A 398 -13.37 -9.03 11.88
C LYS A 398 -14.66 -9.37 12.63
N SER A 399 -15.77 -8.71 12.31
CA SER A 399 -17.00 -8.79 13.11
C SER A 399 -17.56 -10.22 13.14
N LYS A 400 -17.78 -10.73 14.36
CA LYS A 400 -18.29 -12.10 14.61
C LYS A 400 -19.77 -12.14 15.02
N SER A 401 -20.39 -10.99 15.21
CA SER A 401 -21.83 -10.91 15.49
C SER A 401 -22.39 -9.60 14.96
N LEU A 402 -23.66 -9.60 14.51
CA LEU A 402 -24.31 -8.36 14.08
C LEU A 402 -24.34 -7.34 15.23
N ARG A 403 -24.49 -7.82 16.47
CA ARG A 403 -24.42 -6.99 17.67
C ARG A 403 -23.09 -6.26 17.82
N SER A 404 -21.96 -6.86 17.44
CA SER A 404 -20.65 -6.17 17.50
C SER A 404 -20.55 -4.95 16.56
N VAL A 405 -21.39 -4.91 15.52
CA VAL A 405 -21.49 -3.79 14.58
C VAL A 405 -22.48 -2.75 15.09
N LEU A 406 -23.65 -3.18 15.59
CA LEU A 406 -24.69 -2.28 16.14
C LEU A 406 -24.24 -1.63 17.46
N ASP A 407 -23.75 -2.43 18.39
CA ASP A 407 -23.22 -2.02 19.70
C ASP A 407 -21.69 -1.87 19.65
N ALA A 408 -21.17 -1.29 18.56
CA ALA A 408 -19.74 -1.14 18.38
C ALA A 408 -19.06 -0.33 19.51
N THR A 409 -17.78 -0.60 19.74
CA THR A 409 -16.97 0.07 20.76
C THR A 409 -16.99 1.60 20.59
N SER A 410 -16.88 2.33 21.70
CA SER A 410 -16.80 3.79 21.68
C SER A 410 -15.63 4.27 20.80
N HIS A 411 -14.50 3.56 20.85
CA HIS A 411 -13.34 3.83 20.01
C HIS A 411 -13.70 3.77 18.51
N TYR A 412 -14.28 2.65 18.05
CA TYR A 412 -14.71 2.50 16.65
C TYR A 412 -15.68 3.60 16.21
N LYS A 413 -16.75 3.84 16.98
CA LYS A 413 -17.76 4.86 16.65
C LYS A 413 -17.11 6.23 16.49
N SER A 414 -16.22 6.56 17.43
CA SER A 414 -15.54 7.84 17.45
C SER A 414 -14.48 8.01 16.34
N GLU A 415 -13.90 6.89 15.88
CA GLU A 415 -12.99 6.85 14.73
C GLU A 415 -13.75 6.99 13.41
N MET A 416 -14.91 6.33 13.29
CA MET A 416 -15.80 6.46 12.13
C MET A 416 -16.32 7.90 11.97
N ILE A 417 -16.75 8.53 13.07
CA ILE A 417 -17.17 9.94 13.07
C ILE A 417 -16.01 10.85 12.65
N PHE A 418 -14.81 10.63 13.21
CA PHE A 418 -13.62 11.40 12.84
C PHE A 418 -13.33 11.30 11.34
N PHE A 419 -13.35 10.08 10.81
CA PHE A 419 -13.02 9.81 9.43
C PHE A 419 -14.04 10.42 8.46
N VAL A 420 -15.34 10.18 8.68
CA VAL A 420 -16.41 10.71 7.83
C VAL A 420 -16.38 12.24 7.82
N ARG A 421 -16.20 12.88 8.98
CA ARG A 421 -16.17 14.34 9.10
C ARG A 421 -14.93 14.94 8.43
N SER A 422 -13.74 14.40 8.73
CA SER A 422 -12.48 14.90 8.18
C SER A 422 -12.42 14.73 6.66
N LEU A 423 -12.85 13.57 6.13
CA LEU A 423 -12.87 13.28 4.70
C LEU A 423 -13.90 14.16 3.99
N SER A 424 -15.10 14.32 4.55
CA SER A 424 -16.12 15.21 4.00
C SER A 424 -15.65 16.67 3.92
N CYS A 425 -14.88 17.12 4.92
CA CYS A 425 -14.28 18.46 4.91
C CYS A 425 -13.16 18.59 3.87
N SER A 426 -12.25 17.61 3.77
CA SER A 426 -11.22 17.59 2.71
C SER A 426 -11.86 17.66 1.32
N ASN A 427 -12.91 16.87 1.13
CA ASN A 427 -13.74 16.83 -0.08
C ASN A 427 -14.41 18.18 -0.40
N ALA A 428 -14.99 18.85 0.61
CA ALA A 428 -15.57 20.18 0.43
C ALA A 428 -14.50 21.21 0.03
N LYS A 429 -13.32 21.19 0.65
CA LYS A 429 -12.20 22.05 0.28
C LYS A 429 -11.70 21.80 -1.14
N GLU A 430 -11.64 20.54 -1.58
CA GLU A 430 -11.32 20.18 -2.98
C GLU A 430 -12.38 20.72 -3.94
N LEU A 431 -13.65 20.64 -3.58
CA LEU A 431 -14.76 21.16 -4.36
C LEU A 431 -14.73 22.69 -4.43
N ASP A 432 -14.51 23.38 -3.32
CA ASP A 432 -14.39 24.84 -3.26
C ASP A 432 -13.23 25.31 -4.14
N LYS A 433 -12.06 24.63 -4.09
CA LYS A 433 -10.92 24.91 -4.99
C LYS A 433 -11.25 24.65 -6.47
N SER A 434 -12.04 23.61 -6.76
CA SER A 434 -12.43 23.26 -8.13
C SER A 434 -13.52 24.18 -8.67
N ALA A 435 -14.41 24.68 -7.81
CA ALA A 435 -15.51 25.57 -8.13
C ALA A 435 -15.10 27.05 -8.15
N SER A 436 -14.03 27.42 -7.44
CA SER A 436 -13.41 28.76 -7.49
C SER A 436 -12.53 28.98 -8.74
N ARG A 437 -12.58 28.06 -9.71
CA ARG A 437 -12.11 28.33 -11.08
C ARG A 437 -12.94 29.47 -11.68
N PRO A 438 -12.31 30.51 -12.27
CA PRO A 438 -13.00 31.75 -12.64
C PRO A 438 -13.78 31.59 -13.96
N GLY A 439 -14.96 31.00 -13.87
CA GLY A 439 -15.98 31.05 -14.93
C GLY A 439 -17.05 32.12 -14.70
N SER A 440 -17.08 32.76 -13.52
CA SER A 440 -18.20 33.59 -13.06
C SER A 440 -17.92 35.09 -12.94
N ALA A 441 -16.77 35.57 -13.42
CA ALA A 441 -16.45 37.00 -13.49
C ALA A 441 -16.02 37.43 -14.90
N HIS A 442 -16.84 37.12 -15.91
CA HIS A 442 -16.73 37.76 -17.22
C HIS A 442 -17.88 38.74 -17.43
N SER A 443 -17.62 40.01 -17.12
CA SER A 443 -18.14 41.14 -17.90
C SER A 443 -17.07 41.51 -18.93
N SER A 444 -17.43 41.32 -20.19
CA SER A 444 -16.92 41.90 -21.43
C SER A 444 -15.58 42.66 -21.39
N VAL A 445 -14.54 42.09 -22.00
CA VAL A 445 -13.62 42.66 -23.02
C VAL A 445 -12.60 41.56 -23.34
N VAL A 446 -12.53 41.15 -24.62
CA VAL A 446 -11.54 40.17 -25.10
C VAL A 446 -10.15 40.81 -25.01
N SER A 447 -9.35 40.36 -24.05
CA SER A 447 -7.95 40.76 -23.88
C SER A 447 -7.07 39.52 -23.68
N PHE A 448 -5.79 39.65 -24.03
CA PHE A 448 -4.69 38.69 -23.86
C PHE A 448 -4.71 37.76 -22.61
N PRO A 449 -5.27 38.13 -21.44
CA PRO A 449 -5.54 37.19 -20.34
C PRO A 449 -6.29 35.91 -20.72
N LYS A 450 -7.14 35.88 -21.76
CA LYS A 450 -7.80 34.65 -22.20
C LYS A 450 -6.82 33.60 -22.76
N LEU A 451 -5.72 34.04 -23.39
CA LEU A 451 -4.70 33.12 -23.91
C LEU A 451 -3.89 32.54 -22.75
N ASN A 452 -3.47 33.39 -21.80
CA ASN A 452 -2.79 32.96 -20.59
C ASN A 452 -3.68 32.06 -19.72
N GLN A 453 -4.99 32.30 -19.69
CA GLN A 453 -5.96 31.47 -18.99
C GLN A 453 -6.14 30.12 -19.68
N LEU A 454 -6.25 30.06 -21.01
CA LEU A 454 -6.29 28.79 -21.76
C LEU A 454 -4.96 28.03 -21.68
N GLU A 455 -3.83 28.72 -21.63
CA GLU A 455 -2.53 28.12 -21.39
C GLU A 455 -2.40 27.61 -19.95
N GLN A 456 -2.94 28.34 -18.98
CA GLN A 456 -2.98 27.89 -17.58
C GLN A 456 -3.92 26.70 -17.41
N GLU A 457 -5.09 26.71 -18.05
CA GLU A 457 -6.03 25.59 -18.08
C GLU A 457 -5.42 24.36 -18.77
N ARG A 458 -4.74 24.53 -19.91
CA ARG A 458 -3.99 23.44 -20.57
C ARG A 458 -2.82 22.95 -19.73
N ASN A 459 -2.08 23.84 -19.06
CA ASN A 459 -1.01 23.46 -18.14
C ASN A 459 -1.54 22.71 -16.92
N ASP A 460 -2.69 23.11 -16.38
CA ASP A 460 -3.32 22.51 -15.20
C ASP A 460 -3.96 21.15 -15.55
N GLU A 461 -4.64 21.04 -16.69
CA GLU A 461 -5.14 19.77 -17.22
C GLU A 461 -3.99 18.82 -17.55
N PHE A 462 -2.93 19.34 -18.19
CA PHE A 462 -1.70 18.60 -18.44
C PHE A 462 -1.05 18.13 -17.14
N ARG A 463 -0.97 18.99 -16.11
CA ARG A 463 -0.50 18.64 -14.75
C ARG A 463 -1.37 17.58 -14.07
N MET A 464 -2.68 17.59 -14.27
CA MET A 464 -3.57 16.54 -13.77
C MET A 464 -3.39 15.20 -14.51
N GLN A 465 -2.93 15.23 -15.77
CA GLN A 465 -2.51 14.05 -16.54
C GLN A 465 -1.05 13.64 -16.27
N LYS A 466 -0.28 14.40 -15.49
CA LYS A 466 1.11 14.07 -15.16
C LYS A 466 1.15 12.86 -14.24
N VAL A 467 1.26 11.70 -14.87
CA VAL A 467 2.04 10.53 -14.46
C VAL A 467 2.07 10.33 -12.93
N LEU A 468 0.96 9.82 -12.42
CA LEU A 468 0.98 9.02 -11.20
C LEU A 468 1.57 7.66 -11.56
N ASN A 469 2.59 7.21 -10.82
CA ASN A 469 3.03 5.82 -10.88
C ASN A 469 1.79 4.91 -10.73
N LYS A 470 1.52 4.10 -11.76
CA LYS A 470 0.30 3.29 -11.86
C LYS A 470 0.29 2.20 -10.79
N LEU A 471 1.45 1.79 -10.29
CA LEU A 471 1.57 0.86 -9.17
C LEU A 471 0.91 1.42 -7.91
N LYS A 472 1.01 2.74 -7.63
CA LYS A 472 0.37 3.37 -6.45
C LYS A 472 -1.16 3.25 -6.47
N LEU A 473 -1.75 3.07 -7.65
CA LEU A 473 -3.19 2.85 -7.83
C LEU A 473 -3.63 1.42 -7.51
N ARG A 474 -2.74 0.52 -7.08
CA ARG A 474 -3.05 -0.88 -6.73
C ARG A 474 -3.39 -1.09 -5.26
N SER A 475 -2.99 -0.17 -4.38
CA SER A 475 -3.26 -0.25 -2.95
C SER A 475 -4.75 -0.09 -2.60
N LEU A 476 -5.18 -0.66 -1.47
CA LEU A 476 -6.56 -0.52 -0.97
C LEU A 476 -6.92 0.95 -0.67
N SER A 477 -5.94 1.77 -0.27
CA SER A 477 -6.11 3.20 0.00
C SER A 477 -6.08 4.09 -1.24
N ALA A 478 -5.93 3.52 -2.46
CA ALA A 478 -5.90 4.29 -3.70
C ALA A 478 -7.12 5.21 -3.89
N VAL A 479 -8.31 4.82 -3.40
CA VAL A 479 -9.52 5.68 -3.45
C VAL A 479 -9.37 6.93 -2.59
N ILE A 480 -8.68 6.85 -1.45
CA ILE A 480 -8.45 8.00 -0.56
C ILE A 480 -7.36 8.91 -1.11
N VAL A 481 -6.25 8.34 -1.54
CA VAL A 481 -5.07 9.11 -1.95
C VAL A 481 -5.25 9.69 -3.36
N HIS A 482 -5.83 8.92 -4.27
CA HIS A 482 -5.87 9.24 -5.71
C HIS A 482 -7.30 9.32 -6.28
N GLY A 483 -8.33 9.04 -5.48
CA GLY A 483 -9.71 9.15 -5.93
C GLY A 483 -10.16 10.61 -6.07
N SER A 484 -11.06 10.85 -7.01
CA SER A 484 -11.80 12.11 -7.13
C SER A 484 -12.76 12.30 -5.95
N TYR A 485 -13.21 13.54 -5.73
CA TYR A 485 -14.27 13.87 -4.78
C TYR A 485 -15.51 12.96 -4.93
N LYS A 486 -15.97 12.73 -6.18
CA LYS A 486 -17.14 11.89 -6.48
C LYS A 486 -16.92 10.44 -6.05
N GLU A 487 -15.73 9.91 -6.28
CA GLU A 487 -15.33 8.56 -5.87
C GLU A 487 -15.27 8.45 -4.34
N LYS A 488 -14.56 9.36 -3.66
CA LYS A 488 -14.49 9.40 -2.18
C LYS A 488 -15.88 9.51 -1.56
N LEU A 489 -16.74 10.37 -2.09
CA LEU A 489 -18.10 10.54 -1.58
C LEU A 489 -18.94 9.27 -1.76
N THR A 490 -18.90 8.66 -2.95
CA THR A 490 -19.80 7.56 -3.32
C THR A 490 -19.34 6.22 -2.76
N LEU A 491 -18.03 5.95 -2.80
CA LEU A 491 -17.45 4.66 -2.42
C LEU A 491 -17.11 4.59 -0.93
N ILE A 492 -16.90 5.73 -0.26
CA ILE A 492 -16.45 5.75 1.14
C ILE A 492 -17.49 6.43 2.03
N VAL A 493 -17.75 7.73 1.83
CA VAL A 493 -18.57 8.52 2.75
C VAL A 493 -20.00 8.00 2.82
N LYS A 494 -20.64 7.71 1.68
CA LYS A 494 -22.00 7.14 1.65
C LYS A 494 -22.06 5.76 2.32
N PHE A 495 -21.06 4.91 2.07
CA PHE A 495 -20.97 3.59 2.68
C PHE A 495 -20.86 3.69 4.21
N CYS A 496 -19.93 4.49 4.73
CA CYS A 496 -19.79 4.70 6.18
C CYS A 496 -21.04 5.30 6.83
N LYS A 497 -21.72 6.26 6.16
CA LYS A 497 -22.98 6.84 6.66
C LYS A 497 -24.13 5.84 6.75
N LEU A 498 -24.14 4.80 5.93
CA LEU A 498 -25.13 3.72 6.02
C LEU A 498 -24.82 2.73 7.15
N LEU A 499 -23.60 2.76 7.70
CA LEU A 499 -23.19 1.94 8.84
C LEU A 499 -23.37 2.65 10.19
N GLU A 500 -23.72 3.94 10.19
CA GLU A 500 -24.02 4.66 11.42
C GLU A 500 -25.27 4.08 12.12
N THR A 501 -25.21 3.95 13.44
CA THR A 501 -26.23 3.24 14.25
C THR A 501 -27.67 3.76 14.08
N GLY A 502 -27.86 5.01 13.66
CA GLY A 502 -29.19 5.59 13.41
C GLY A 502 -29.76 5.33 12.01
N SER A 503 -28.94 4.86 11.07
CA SER A 503 -29.27 4.68 9.65
C SER A 503 -29.02 3.25 9.15
N PHE A 504 -28.50 2.36 10.01
CA PHE A 504 -28.14 1.00 9.63
C PHE A 504 -29.36 0.22 9.15
N ASN A 505 -29.38 -0.07 7.86
CA ASN A 505 -30.37 -0.92 7.23
C ASN A 505 -29.68 -1.84 6.22
N LEU A 506 -29.68 -3.13 6.55
CA LEU A 506 -28.97 -4.15 5.79
C LEU A 506 -29.58 -4.39 4.40
N SER A 507 -30.89 -4.25 4.22
CA SER A 507 -31.52 -4.37 2.89
C SER A 507 -31.17 -3.19 1.99
N VAL A 508 -31.08 -1.98 2.54
CA VAL A 508 -30.62 -0.78 1.80
C VAL A 508 -29.15 -0.92 1.42
N LEU A 509 -28.31 -1.40 2.34
CA LEU A 509 -26.88 -1.63 2.11
C LEU A 509 -26.64 -2.71 1.03
N SER A 510 -27.39 -3.81 1.11
CA SER A 510 -27.40 -4.87 0.09
C SER A 510 -27.94 -4.39 -1.26
N ALA A 511 -29.02 -3.62 -1.30
CA ALA A 511 -29.57 -3.09 -2.54
C ALA A 511 -28.61 -2.12 -3.26
N HIS A 512 -27.83 -1.35 -2.50
CA HIS A 512 -26.84 -0.43 -3.05
C HIS A 512 -25.55 -1.14 -3.50
N TYR A 513 -25.05 -2.10 -2.72
CA TYR A 513 -23.72 -2.68 -2.90
C TYR A 513 -23.72 -4.20 -3.17
N GLY A 514 -24.64 -4.98 -2.63
CA GLY A 514 -24.70 -6.46 -2.67
C GLY A 514 -25.12 -7.11 -3.99
N GLY A 515 -24.89 -6.47 -5.14
CA GLY A 515 -25.21 -7.06 -6.46
C GLY A 515 -24.90 -6.23 -7.69
N ASN A 516 -24.66 -4.92 -7.52
CA ASN A 516 -24.08 -4.09 -8.59
C ASN A 516 -22.59 -4.38 -8.84
N ILE A 517 -21.98 -5.27 -8.02
CA ILE A 517 -20.55 -5.58 -8.02
C ILE A 517 -20.24 -6.86 -8.82
N ASN A 518 -21.24 -7.53 -9.41
CA ASN A 518 -21.01 -8.67 -10.30
C ASN A 518 -20.18 -8.29 -11.55
N ASP A 519 -20.24 -7.01 -11.95
CA ASP A 519 -19.24 -6.39 -12.82
C ASP A 519 -18.64 -5.16 -12.12
N PRO A 520 -17.55 -5.33 -11.33
CA PRO A 520 -16.88 -4.24 -10.65
C PRO A 520 -16.41 -3.16 -11.64
N ASN A 521 -16.10 -3.54 -12.88
CA ASN A 521 -15.62 -2.62 -13.90
C ASN A 521 -16.76 -1.73 -14.40
N HIS A 522 -17.97 -2.26 -14.60
CA HIS A 522 -19.13 -1.44 -14.97
C HIS A 522 -19.51 -0.42 -13.88
N PHE A 523 -19.49 -0.84 -12.61
CA PHE A 523 -19.73 0.08 -11.48
C PHE A 523 -18.62 1.13 -11.33
N LEU A 524 -17.36 0.74 -11.56
CA LEU A 524 -16.25 1.71 -11.58
C LEU A 524 -16.41 2.70 -12.73
N ASN A 525 -16.67 2.24 -13.94
CA ASN A 525 -16.80 3.07 -15.14
C ASN A 525 -17.92 4.13 -15.02
N THR A 526 -18.94 3.90 -14.18
CA THR A 526 -20.01 4.88 -13.90
C THR A 526 -19.61 5.93 -12.86
N ILE A 527 -18.63 5.64 -12.01
CA ILE A 527 -18.17 6.52 -10.93
C ILE A 527 -16.90 7.29 -11.32
N GLY A 528 -15.93 6.63 -11.98
CA GLY A 528 -14.66 7.20 -12.43
C GLY A 528 -13.75 6.19 -13.14
N THR A 529 -12.46 6.51 -13.29
CA THR A 529 -11.52 5.65 -14.02
C THR A 529 -11.21 4.38 -13.22
N PRO A 530 -11.38 3.16 -13.79
CA PRO A 530 -11.08 1.93 -13.10
C PRO A 530 -9.59 1.82 -12.80
N SER A 531 -9.25 1.31 -11.61
CA SER A 531 -7.88 0.96 -11.24
C SER A 531 -7.89 -0.23 -10.27
N PRO A 532 -6.78 -0.98 -10.16
CA PRO A 532 -6.77 -2.22 -9.37
C PRO A 532 -7.11 -1.99 -7.89
N GLY A 533 -6.64 -0.91 -7.28
CA GLY A 533 -6.94 -0.54 -5.89
C GLY A 533 -8.39 -0.15 -5.67
N LYS A 534 -9.02 0.56 -6.63
CA LYS A 534 -10.47 0.85 -6.58
C LYS A 534 -11.30 -0.44 -6.71
N ARG A 535 -10.86 -1.39 -7.55
CA ARG A 535 -11.49 -2.71 -7.65
C ARG A 535 -11.35 -3.48 -6.34
N LEU A 536 -10.17 -3.46 -5.72
CA LEU A 536 -9.92 -4.08 -4.42
C LEU A 536 -10.83 -3.50 -3.33
N HIS A 537 -11.03 -2.18 -3.32
CA HIS A 537 -11.96 -1.52 -2.40
C HIS A 537 -13.41 -1.97 -2.59
N ILE A 538 -13.86 -2.09 -3.83
CA ILE A 538 -15.21 -2.61 -4.13
C ILE A 538 -15.37 -4.05 -3.65
N ILE A 539 -14.36 -4.90 -3.86
CA ILE A 539 -14.34 -6.28 -3.35
C ILE A 539 -14.41 -6.26 -1.81
N ALA A 540 -13.71 -5.35 -1.14
CA ALA A 540 -13.79 -5.20 0.31
C ALA A 540 -15.21 -4.85 0.77
N ILE A 541 -15.88 -3.90 0.11
CA ILE A 541 -17.27 -3.53 0.40
C ILE A 541 -18.21 -4.71 0.18
N ASP A 542 -18.13 -5.39 -0.96
CA ASP A 542 -18.95 -6.56 -1.27
C ASP A 542 -18.83 -7.63 -0.19
N ARG A 543 -17.60 -7.91 0.26
CA ARG A 543 -17.33 -8.86 1.33
C ARG A 543 -17.91 -8.45 2.66
N ILE A 544 -17.80 -7.17 3.02
CA ILE A 544 -18.41 -6.64 4.25
C ILE A 544 -19.93 -6.78 4.17
N VAL A 545 -20.55 -6.41 3.04
CA VAL A 545 -22.00 -6.52 2.83
C VAL A 545 -22.47 -7.97 3.00
N LYS A 546 -21.82 -8.91 2.31
CA LYS A 546 -22.12 -10.34 2.40
C LYS A 546 -21.87 -10.90 3.80
N LEU A 547 -20.79 -10.49 4.47
CA LEU A 547 -20.53 -10.87 5.87
C LEU A 547 -21.65 -10.37 6.79
N LEU A 548 -22.12 -9.12 6.63
CA LEU A 548 -23.23 -8.56 7.39
C LEU A 548 -24.55 -9.30 7.12
N ILE A 549 -24.79 -9.75 5.88
CA ILE A 549 -25.93 -10.62 5.53
C ILE A 549 -25.85 -11.95 6.28
N VAL A 550 -24.70 -12.62 6.27
CA VAL A 550 -24.50 -13.89 7.01
C VAL A 550 -24.67 -13.68 8.51
N LEU A 551 -24.10 -12.60 9.06
CA LEU A 551 -24.24 -12.21 10.47
C LEU A 551 -25.70 -11.92 10.84
N GLY A 552 -26.45 -11.27 9.95
CA GLY A 552 -27.86 -10.97 10.14
C GLY A 552 -28.72 -12.23 10.10
N LEU A 553 -28.46 -13.12 9.13
CA LEU A 553 -29.13 -14.42 9.06
C LEU A 553 -28.84 -15.26 10.31
N PHE A 554 -27.56 -15.33 10.72
CA PHE A 554 -27.16 -16.02 11.94
C PHE A 554 -27.87 -15.44 13.17
N HIS A 555 -27.93 -14.11 13.30
CA HIS A 555 -28.62 -13.45 14.40
C HIS A 555 -30.12 -13.76 14.43
N LEU A 556 -30.79 -13.75 13.27
CA LEU A 556 -32.22 -14.09 13.17
C LEU A 556 -32.47 -15.55 13.56
N MET A 557 -31.67 -16.47 13.04
CA MET A 557 -31.83 -17.91 13.34
C MET A 557 -31.56 -18.20 14.82
N ASP A 558 -30.52 -17.60 15.39
CA ASP A 558 -30.14 -17.76 16.80
C ASP A 558 -31.18 -17.14 17.76
N THR A 559 -31.65 -15.92 17.47
CA THR A 559 -32.63 -15.23 18.33
C THR A 559 -34.04 -15.79 18.23
N MET A 560 -34.46 -16.24 17.04
CA MET A 560 -35.80 -16.82 16.83
C MET A 560 -35.83 -18.32 17.11
N GLY A 561 -34.67 -18.98 17.25
CA GLY A 561 -34.58 -20.43 17.39
C GLY A 561 -35.02 -21.19 16.14
N ILE A 562 -34.89 -20.57 14.96
CA ILE A 562 -35.28 -21.16 13.68
C ILE A 562 -34.04 -21.79 13.05
N ASN A 563 -34.03 -23.11 12.94
CA ASN A 563 -32.90 -23.85 12.36
C ASN A 563 -32.94 -23.91 10.83
N GLU A 564 -34.08 -23.59 10.21
CA GLU A 564 -34.28 -23.68 8.76
C GLU A 564 -35.14 -22.51 8.26
N VAL A 565 -34.70 -21.83 7.20
CA VAL A 565 -35.42 -20.73 6.55
C VAL A 565 -35.46 -20.99 5.05
N ARG A 566 -36.60 -20.73 4.39
CA ARG A 566 -36.67 -20.80 2.92
C ARG A 566 -35.80 -19.71 2.31
N GLU A 567 -35.02 -20.08 1.30
CA GLU A 567 -34.12 -19.16 0.59
C GLU A 567 -34.88 -17.94 0.05
N SER A 568 -36.09 -18.13 -0.47
CA SER A 568 -36.92 -17.03 -0.98
C SER A 568 -37.18 -15.93 0.05
N TYR A 569 -37.39 -16.29 1.32
CA TYR A 569 -37.56 -15.30 2.40
C TYR A 569 -36.26 -14.58 2.72
N VAL A 570 -35.12 -15.27 2.68
CA VAL A 570 -33.81 -14.67 2.90
C VAL A 570 -33.49 -13.68 1.78
N VAL A 571 -33.78 -14.05 0.53
CA VAL A 571 -33.60 -13.20 -0.66
C VAL A 571 -34.47 -11.94 -0.56
N GLU A 572 -35.73 -12.08 -0.17
CA GLU A 572 -36.64 -10.94 0.00
C GLU A 572 -36.19 -10.02 1.15
N LEU A 573 -35.89 -10.60 2.32
CA LEU A 573 -35.53 -9.86 3.54
C LEU A 573 -34.28 -9.01 3.36
N PHE A 574 -33.24 -9.55 2.71
CA PHE A 574 -31.99 -8.84 2.48
C PHE A 574 -31.90 -8.21 1.08
N SER A 575 -32.98 -8.29 0.29
CA SER A 575 -33.01 -7.78 -1.10
C SER A 575 -31.83 -8.29 -1.93
N LEU A 576 -31.55 -9.59 -1.83
CA LEU A 576 -30.37 -10.21 -2.45
C LEU A 576 -30.51 -10.22 -3.97
N ARG A 577 -29.42 -9.84 -4.64
CA ARG A 577 -29.29 -9.90 -6.12
C ARG A 577 -28.36 -11.01 -6.58
N VAL A 578 -27.71 -11.69 -5.64
CA VAL A 578 -26.80 -12.81 -5.85
C VAL A 578 -27.34 -14.04 -5.13
N PRO A 579 -26.95 -15.25 -5.56
CA PRO A 579 -27.26 -16.48 -4.82
C PRO A 579 -26.81 -16.38 -3.37
N ILE A 580 -27.60 -16.93 -2.44
CA ILE A 580 -27.25 -16.91 -1.01
C ILE A 580 -25.96 -17.70 -0.74
N GLU A 581 -25.64 -18.69 -1.57
CA GLU A 581 -24.39 -19.47 -1.51
C GLU A 581 -23.16 -18.56 -1.51
N ASP A 582 -23.13 -17.56 -2.38
CA ASP A 582 -22.01 -16.63 -2.51
C ASP A 582 -21.80 -15.80 -1.23
N CYS A 583 -22.89 -15.55 -0.48
CA CYS A 583 -22.80 -14.90 0.81
C CYS A 583 -22.25 -15.86 1.87
N LEU A 584 -22.74 -17.10 1.91
CA LEU A 584 -22.33 -18.10 2.91
C LEU A 584 -20.87 -18.53 2.78
N GLN A 585 -20.32 -18.54 1.56
CA GLN A 585 -18.91 -18.88 1.29
C GLN A 585 -17.92 -17.93 1.98
N ILE A 586 -18.33 -16.69 2.29
CA ILE A 586 -17.46 -15.71 2.95
C ILE A 586 -17.16 -16.08 4.40
N TRP A 587 -18.02 -16.89 5.02
CA TRP A 587 -17.83 -17.30 6.40
C TRP A 587 -18.09 -18.80 6.62
N PRO A 588 -17.22 -19.66 6.09
CA PRO A 588 -17.42 -21.11 6.05
C PRO A 588 -17.38 -21.78 7.44
N LYS A 589 -16.94 -21.06 8.48
CA LYS A 589 -16.90 -21.56 9.87
C LYS A 589 -18.29 -21.77 10.48
N HIS A 590 -19.33 -21.11 9.94
CA HIS A 590 -20.70 -21.38 10.34
C HIS A 590 -21.29 -22.44 9.41
N ASN A 591 -21.70 -23.58 9.96
CA ASN A 591 -22.20 -24.75 9.26
C ASN A 591 -23.58 -24.52 8.61
N PHE A 592 -23.68 -23.53 7.74
CA PHE A 592 -24.85 -23.34 6.90
C PHE A 592 -24.87 -24.41 5.82
N LYS A 593 -26.02 -25.06 5.64
CA LYS A 593 -26.25 -26.04 4.59
C LYS A 593 -27.48 -25.65 3.79
N ILE A 594 -27.41 -25.86 2.48
CA ILE A 594 -28.53 -25.60 1.58
C ILE A 594 -29.06 -26.94 1.09
N ALA A 595 -30.34 -27.18 1.33
CA ALA A 595 -31.03 -28.38 0.92
C ALA A 595 -32.13 -28.02 -0.07
N THR A 596 -32.21 -28.75 -1.18
CA THR A 596 -33.30 -28.63 -2.15
C THR A 596 -34.40 -29.61 -1.76
N LEU A 597 -35.59 -29.07 -1.47
CA LEU A 597 -36.78 -29.86 -1.18
C LEU A 597 -37.32 -30.54 -2.45
N PRO A 598 -38.10 -31.62 -2.32
CA PRO A 598 -38.77 -32.27 -3.45
C PRO A 598 -39.69 -31.33 -4.25
N SER A 599 -40.16 -30.24 -3.64
CA SER A 599 -40.95 -29.19 -4.30
C SER A 599 -40.11 -28.27 -5.20
N GLY A 600 -38.79 -28.38 -5.18
CA GLY A 600 -37.85 -27.44 -5.83
C GLY A 600 -37.47 -26.25 -4.95
N ASP A 601 -38.14 -26.03 -3.82
CA ASP A 601 -37.80 -24.98 -2.87
C ASP A 601 -36.46 -25.26 -2.19
N ARG A 602 -35.64 -24.23 -1.98
CA ARG A 602 -34.35 -24.33 -1.29
C ARG A 602 -34.48 -23.86 0.16
N LEU A 603 -33.94 -24.65 1.09
CA LEU A 603 -33.89 -24.34 2.51
C LEU A 603 -32.45 -24.04 2.91
N VAL A 604 -32.25 -22.93 3.61
CA VAL A 604 -31.02 -22.61 4.30
C VAL A 604 -31.16 -23.08 5.74
N SER A 605 -30.29 -24.01 6.13
CA SER A 605 -30.28 -24.61 7.47
C SER A 605 -29.00 -24.24 8.22
N TYR A 606 -29.11 -24.00 9.52
CA TYR A 606 -27.98 -23.75 10.40
C TYR A 606 -27.81 -24.95 11.33
N ALA A 607 -26.72 -25.70 11.16
CA ALA A 607 -26.38 -26.77 12.09
C ALA A 607 -25.75 -26.17 13.36
N ALA A 608 -26.58 -25.77 14.31
CA ALA A 608 -26.12 -25.60 15.68
C ALA A 608 -25.51 -26.92 16.16
N GLN A 609 -24.36 -26.89 16.85
CA GLN A 609 -23.89 -28.07 17.59
C GLN A 609 -24.88 -28.33 18.74
N VAL A 610 -25.99 -28.97 18.43
CA VAL A 610 -26.99 -29.38 19.42
C VAL A 610 -26.42 -30.61 20.13
N THR A 611 -26.02 -30.45 21.38
CA THR A 611 -25.86 -31.58 22.28
C THR A 611 -27.23 -32.26 22.44
N SER A 612 -27.27 -33.59 22.34
CA SER A 612 -28.46 -34.47 22.19
C SER A 612 -29.60 -34.30 23.22
N THR A 613 -29.44 -33.44 24.21
CA THR A 613 -30.44 -33.14 25.25
C THR A 613 -31.41 -32.01 24.86
N GLU A 614 -31.08 -31.15 23.89
CA GLU A 614 -31.91 -29.99 23.51
C GLU A 614 -32.94 -30.26 22.40
N GLU A 615 -32.84 -31.36 21.65
CA GLU A 615 -33.78 -31.70 20.55
C GLU A 615 -35.24 -31.84 21.03
N ARG A 616 -35.46 -32.35 22.24
CA ARG A 616 -36.81 -32.46 22.83
C ARG A 616 -37.42 -31.12 23.25
N SER A 617 -36.59 -30.12 23.54
CA SER A 617 -37.04 -28.76 23.86
C SER A 617 -37.40 -27.97 22.60
N LEU A 618 -36.68 -28.22 21.51
CA LEU A 618 -36.90 -27.57 20.20
C LEU A 618 -38.24 -27.93 19.58
N SER A 619 -38.67 -29.21 19.60
CA SER A 619 -39.99 -29.60 19.06
C SER A 619 -41.16 -28.93 19.80
N ALA A 620 -41.04 -28.71 21.11
CA ALA A 620 -42.05 -27.99 21.89
C ALA A 620 -42.09 -26.49 21.55
N ARG A 621 -40.94 -25.88 21.23
CA ARG A 621 -40.83 -24.48 20.79
C ARG A 621 -41.35 -24.30 19.36
N PHE A 622 -41.10 -25.25 18.45
CA PHE A 622 -41.65 -25.24 17.10
C PHE A 622 -43.17 -25.34 17.08
N ALA A 623 -43.76 -26.22 17.91
CA ALA A 623 -45.22 -26.30 18.04
C ALA A 623 -45.84 -24.96 18.47
N LYS A 624 -45.18 -24.26 19.40
CA LYS A 624 -45.63 -22.96 19.90
C LYS A 624 -45.47 -21.82 18.88
N MET A 625 -44.43 -21.83 18.04
CA MET A 625 -44.28 -20.85 16.96
C MET A 625 -45.26 -21.08 15.81
N GLN A 626 -45.56 -22.33 15.48
CA GLN A 626 -46.59 -22.67 14.49
C GLN A 626 -47.95 -22.13 14.93
N GLU A 627 -48.30 -22.32 16.21
CA GLU A 627 -49.53 -21.82 16.83
C GLU A 627 -49.63 -20.28 16.78
N ILE A 628 -48.51 -19.57 17.03
CA ILE A 628 -48.45 -18.09 16.92
C ILE A 628 -48.60 -17.63 15.46
N SER A 629 -48.00 -18.33 14.50
CA SER A 629 -48.11 -18.01 13.07
C SER A 629 -49.55 -18.16 12.57
N ASP A 630 -50.22 -19.24 12.99
CA ASP A 630 -51.59 -19.53 12.58
C ASP A 630 -52.59 -18.55 13.21
N THR A 631 -52.42 -18.19 14.48
CA THR A 631 -53.22 -17.13 15.14
C THR A 631 -53.00 -15.75 14.51
N THR A 632 -51.77 -15.43 14.08
CA THR A 632 -51.49 -14.14 13.41
C THR A 632 -52.16 -14.07 12.03
N LYS A 633 -52.21 -15.20 11.29
CA LYS A 633 -52.93 -15.28 10.01
C LYS A 633 -54.45 -15.19 10.18
N GLU A 634 -55.01 -15.76 11.23
CA GLU A 634 -56.44 -15.61 11.56
C GLU A 634 -56.80 -14.18 11.96
N LEU A 635 -55.94 -13.51 12.74
CA LEU A 635 -56.10 -12.10 13.11
C LEU A 635 -56.03 -11.17 11.88
N GLN A 636 -55.17 -11.48 10.92
CA GLN A 636 -55.13 -10.74 9.65
C GLN A 636 -56.35 -10.99 8.75
N LYS A 637 -56.91 -12.21 8.76
CA LYS A 637 -58.16 -12.52 8.07
C LYS A 637 -59.36 -11.79 8.69
N THR A 638 -59.46 -11.77 10.02
CA THR A 638 -60.54 -11.08 10.73
C THR A 638 -60.44 -9.57 10.60
N ALA A 639 -59.23 -8.98 10.63
CA ALA A 639 -59.02 -7.56 10.37
C ALA A 639 -59.39 -7.14 8.92
N LYS A 640 -59.33 -8.06 7.96
CA LYS A 640 -59.79 -7.83 6.57
C LYS A 640 -61.30 -7.98 6.37
N VAL A 641 -62.01 -8.56 7.33
CA VAL A 641 -63.49 -8.69 7.31
C VAL A 641 -64.14 -7.52 8.07
N LEU A 642 -63.39 -6.88 8.97
CA LEU A 642 -63.82 -5.70 9.75
C LEU A 642 -63.55 -4.35 9.05
N ASN A 643 -62.71 -4.33 8.01
CA ASN A 643 -62.60 -3.23 7.04
C ASN A 643 -63.43 -3.55 5.81
#